data_AF-A0A6B1FXS0-F1
#
_entry.id   AF-A0A6B1FXS0-F1
#
_cell.length_a   1.000
_cell.length_b   1.000
_cell.length_c   1.000
_cell.angle_alpha   90.00
_cell.angle_beta   90.00
_cell.angle_gamma   90.00
#
_symmetry.space_group_name_H-M   'P 1'
#
loop_
_entity.id
_entity.type
_entity.pdbx_description
1 polymer ?
#
loop_
_entity_poly.entity_id
_entity_poly.type
_entity_poly.pdbx_seq_one_letter_code
_entity_poly.pdbx_strand_id
1 'polypeptide(L)'
;MNHWPLWRQRLRLARTLFVHRWHAAQTVGEWFGNESVGERFEHINHVRSLAQYVWRCGAFREDAEGTGRIALPEAARGLQAIFKPVSAKGPDHFERAVRYAARFGDDTPSAFAVRDPDLAVLLSYAAEHADIRTFATELAGLHRAMLRYYVQMRYLTPTEAQTFGRGRVPLLTPLRATRRHPAEEGDGPLYKGPLPADLSGALLNTFARNIHHALACRARAELFQTLSANAQGNTVATEARGRRAGPGFTVEALLERRRTRFVVHDRALASMLASIHEPPMHPVIQWLAVFKTAVSTMITAMPVFIVKNFFRDTLAGFVAGRYPQVPFGGTLAGGAQAVRDLTTGRSEPMREYLLQGGFYSGLVESETHLADIRGEDGRLRKGLAARRTWSRLVYALTRPAWIAEAGTRVNQFERSRRAGATKYAAARAARMVSSDFANIGSSRGWRMYVHTVPFLNAAIQGLDQLYQIFRKPRRGDPAASARTADQRAHIRKVIWSGGCLAALSCVAWAFNGSTRARERAYQGETDYDKASWVTLYDVAGDADIRIPVPFQIGAAFIKLPEVALDLVAGRETLAGPKFVWSLVHGNLAVGWVPAVAQPIVEIRTNRNFFGDEIIPPYMANWPAERQYFDRSTPLPYREVGAALNVSPLHVQTVVRGWTGHLGNAAVVALDEAMWSERVNGPKPFPKTARLLTGIYSLQPPRPRTYTRFGNEFYAISDWAEGYARSGACSASNRSRRVPAVCRARTVAGRVRREATELRRQGDDIRTDIFRSRRAKERELEVLYEQIDAGFRLVLPELRALRRREFELVDAPTGVSSDRRTRPTRPRRPVRPRRR
;
A
#
# COMPACT_ATOMS: atom_id res chain seq x y z
N MET A 1 35.15 -21.21 -10.15
CA MET A 1 34.87 -19.81 -10.54
C MET A 1 33.88 -19.20 -9.56
N ASN A 2 34.27 -18.14 -8.84
CA ASN A 2 33.44 -17.52 -7.80
C ASN A 2 32.36 -16.63 -8.44
N HIS A 3 31.13 -17.14 -8.62
CA HIS A 3 29.98 -16.37 -9.15
C HIS A 3 29.40 -15.35 -8.15
N TRP A 4 29.95 -15.31 -6.93
CA TRP A 4 29.50 -14.47 -5.82
C TRP A 4 29.51 -12.95 -6.09
N PRO A 5 30.58 -12.33 -6.64
CA PRO A 5 30.59 -10.91 -6.99
C PRO A 5 29.56 -10.53 -8.06
N LEU A 6 29.37 -11.37 -9.08
CA LEU A 6 28.37 -11.14 -10.14
C LEU A 6 26.94 -11.19 -9.60
N TRP A 7 26.64 -12.14 -8.71
CA TRP A 7 25.34 -12.25 -8.05
C TRP A 7 25.04 -11.03 -7.18
N ARG A 8 26.03 -10.53 -6.43
CA ARG A 8 25.90 -9.30 -5.63
C ARG A 8 25.65 -8.06 -6.48
N GLN A 9 26.33 -7.95 -7.62
CA GLN A 9 26.14 -6.83 -8.54
C GLN A 9 24.74 -6.86 -9.17
N ARG A 10 24.25 -8.04 -9.56
CA ARG A 10 22.88 -8.25 -10.07
C ARG A 10 21.82 -7.92 -9.01
N LEU A 11 22.00 -8.37 -7.76
CA LEU A 11 21.12 -8.03 -6.64
C LEU A 11 21.09 -6.52 -6.36
N ARG A 12 22.25 -5.85 -6.47
CA ARG A 12 22.34 -4.39 -6.27
C ARG A 12 21.61 -3.63 -7.38
N LEU A 13 21.80 -4.03 -8.63
CA LEU A 13 21.09 -3.47 -9.79
C LEU A 13 19.59 -3.70 -9.65
N ALA A 14 19.16 -4.92 -9.33
CA ALA A 14 17.78 -5.24 -9.06
C ALA A 14 17.21 -4.36 -7.93
N ARG A 15 17.88 -4.24 -6.79
CA ARG A 15 17.43 -3.40 -5.68
C ARG A 15 17.26 -1.93 -6.06
N THR A 16 18.19 -1.39 -6.85
CA THR A 16 18.16 0.03 -7.26
C THR A 16 17.08 0.28 -8.33
N LEU A 17 16.80 -0.71 -9.18
CA LEU A 17 15.77 -0.63 -10.21
C LEU A 17 14.36 -0.88 -9.66
N PHE A 18 14.22 -1.77 -8.67
CA PHE A 18 12.92 -2.28 -8.21
C PHE A 18 12.51 -1.78 -6.82
N VAL A 19 13.44 -1.55 -5.90
CA VAL A 19 13.09 -1.42 -4.48
C VAL A 19 13.34 -0.01 -3.95
N HIS A 20 14.52 0.56 -4.21
CA HIS A 20 14.95 1.77 -3.54
C HIS A 20 15.46 2.81 -4.54
N ARG A 21 14.56 3.73 -4.89
CA ARG A 21 14.78 4.77 -5.92
C ARG A 21 16.14 5.43 -5.82
N TRP A 22 16.53 5.81 -4.60
CA TRP A 22 17.71 6.63 -4.28
C TRP A 22 18.93 5.83 -3.81
N HIS A 23 18.88 4.49 -3.89
CA HIS A 23 19.95 3.64 -3.39
C HIS A 23 21.27 3.79 -4.16
N ALA A 24 21.22 4.22 -5.42
CA ALA A 24 22.41 4.58 -6.18
C ALA A 24 23.16 5.73 -5.49
N ALA A 25 22.47 6.84 -5.20
CA ALA A 25 23.06 7.98 -4.49
C ALA A 25 23.51 7.62 -3.07
N GLN A 26 22.73 6.81 -2.34
CA GLN A 26 23.15 6.34 -1.02
C GLN A 26 24.45 5.55 -1.09
N THR A 27 24.54 4.59 -2.03
CA THR A 27 25.75 3.77 -2.15
C THR A 27 26.95 4.60 -2.59
N VAL A 28 26.76 5.55 -3.51
CA VAL A 28 27.83 6.45 -3.94
C VAL A 28 28.28 7.34 -2.79
N GLY A 29 27.35 7.89 -2.00
CA GLY A 29 27.68 8.63 -0.78
C GLY A 29 28.49 7.79 0.21
N GLU A 30 28.05 6.56 0.50
CA GLU A 30 28.76 5.60 1.37
C GLU A 30 30.20 5.35 0.87
N TRP A 31 30.42 5.20 -0.44
CA TRP A 31 31.75 4.97 -1.03
C TRP A 31 32.73 6.12 -0.84
N PHE A 32 32.22 7.34 -0.76
CA PHE A 32 33.02 8.56 -0.67
C PHE A 32 32.91 9.21 0.72
N GLY A 33 32.49 8.44 1.74
CA GLY A 33 32.47 8.87 3.15
C GLY A 33 31.37 9.86 3.52
N ASN A 34 30.33 10.01 2.70
CA ASN A 34 29.20 10.90 2.97
C ASN A 34 27.85 10.16 2.91
N GLU A 35 27.45 9.57 4.04
CA GLU A 35 26.18 8.83 4.16
C GLU A 35 24.94 9.72 3.98
N SER A 36 25.07 11.03 4.23
CA SER A 36 23.95 11.99 4.15
C SER A 36 23.43 12.23 2.73
N VAL A 37 24.25 11.93 1.70
CA VAL A 37 23.86 12.12 0.29
C VAL A 37 22.59 11.34 -0.04
N GLY A 38 22.50 10.07 0.38
CA GLY A 38 21.31 9.25 0.18
C GLY A 38 20.07 9.83 0.87
N GLU A 39 20.24 10.33 2.10
CA GLU A 39 19.16 10.92 2.90
C GLU A 39 18.58 12.19 2.25
N ARG A 40 19.44 13.03 1.66
CA ARG A 40 19.01 14.22 0.92
C ARG A 40 18.13 13.88 -0.28
N PHE A 41 18.45 12.82 -1.01
CA PHE A 41 17.64 12.37 -2.14
C PHE A 41 16.31 11.78 -1.69
N GLU A 42 16.27 11.06 -0.57
CA GLU A 42 15.01 10.61 0.04
C GLU A 42 14.09 11.80 0.36
N HIS A 43 14.62 12.94 0.84
CA HIS A 43 13.82 14.11 1.19
C HIS A 43 13.07 14.75 0.01
N ILE A 44 13.52 14.53 -1.23
CA ILE A 44 12.86 15.04 -2.46
C ILE A 44 11.42 14.51 -2.59
N ASN A 45 11.17 13.31 -2.07
CA ASN A 45 9.87 12.66 -2.14
C ASN A 45 8.83 13.29 -1.19
N HIS A 46 9.24 14.10 -0.22
CA HIS A 46 8.39 14.56 0.88
C HIS A 46 8.06 16.06 0.82
N VAL A 47 7.98 16.58 -0.41
CA VAL A 47 7.67 17.99 -0.69
C VAL A 47 6.29 18.40 -0.19
N ARG A 48 5.32 17.48 -0.15
CA ARG A 48 3.95 17.81 0.25
C ARG A 48 3.84 18.17 1.74
N SER A 49 4.57 17.51 2.63
CA SER A 49 4.60 17.89 4.05
C SER A 49 5.14 19.31 4.22
N LEU A 50 6.16 19.67 3.44
CA LEU A 50 6.71 21.02 3.42
C LEU A 50 5.74 22.03 2.81
N ALA A 51 5.09 21.71 1.70
CA ALA A 51 4.07 22.58 1.09
C ALA A 51 2.89 22.80 2.05
N GLN A 52 2.46 21.76 2.77
CA GLN A 52 1.44 21.91 3.80
C GLN A 52 1.92 22.66 5.03
N TYR A 53 3.19 22.53 5.38
CA TYR A 53 3.79 23.39 6.39
C TYR A 53 3.70 24.86 5.95
N VAL A 54 4.03 25.19 4.71
CA VAL A 54 3.83 26.56 4.17
C VAL A 54 2.37 27.00 4.23
N TRP A 55 1.46 26.08 3.91
CA TRP A 55 0.02 26.35 3.97
C TRP A 55 -0.46 26.70 5.38
N ARG A 56 -0.02 25.94 6.39
CA ARG A 56 -0.51 26.03 7.78
C ARG A 56 0.31 26.97 8.67
N CYS A 57 1.62 26.94 8.53
CA CYS A 57 2.59 27.43 9.52
C CYS A 57 3.58 28.48 8.96
N GLY A 58 3.61 28.70 7.65
CA GLY A 58 4.45 29.73 7.03
C GLY A 58 5.82 29.23 6.58
N ALA A 59 6.81 30.12 6.51
CA ALA A 59 8.11 29.82 5.92
C ALA A 59 9.07 29.12 6.89
N PHE A 60 10.12 28.54 6.30
CA PHE A 60 11.15 27.81 7.03
C PHE A 60 12.53 27.94 6.37
N ARG A 61 13.58 27.53 7.08
CA ARG A 61 14.96 27.43 6.58
C ARG A 61 15.64 26.14 7.05
N GLU A 62 16.75 25.75 6.43
CA GLU A 62 17.61 24.71 7.00
C GLU A 62 18.32 25.26 8.24
N ASP A 63 18.50 24.37 9.22
CA ASP A 63 19.32 24.58 10.40
C ASP A 63 20.78 24.90 10.01
N ALA A 64 21.51 25.62 10.88
CA ALA A 64 22.89 26.00 10.63
C ALA A 64 23.80 24.76 10.49
N GLU A 65 23.52 23.72 11.27
CA GLU A 65 24.22 22.43 11.24
C GLU A 65 23.77 21.54 10.05
N GLY A 66 22.72 21.92 9.31
CA GLY A 66 22.16 21.12 8.23
C GLY A 66 21.48 19.82 8.69
N THR A 67 21.23 19.68 9.99
CA THR A 67 20.65 18.51 10.68
C THR A 67 19.11 18.48 10.65
N GLY A 68 18.48 19.54 10.15
CA GLY A 68 17.02 19.68 10.06
C GLY A 68 16.57 21.00 9.45
N ARG A 69 15.27 21.26 9.55
CA ARG A 69 14.63 22.55 9.24
C ARG A 69 14.09 23.20 10.50
N ILE A 70 14.05 24.53 10.48
CA ILE A 70 13.52 25.36 11.55
C ILE A 70 12.52 26.38 10.99
N ALA A 71 11.52 26.70 11.81
CA ALA A 71 10.51 27.70 11.48
C ALA A 71 11.16 29.09 11.38
N LEU A 72 10.61 29.95 10.53
CA LEU A 72 10.99 31.37 10.47
C LEU A 72 9.94 32.21 11.23
N PRO A 73 10.27 32.75 12.42
CA PRO A 73 9.32 33.53 13.22
C PRO A 73 8.76 34.75 12.48
N GLU A 74 9.61 35.44 11.71
CA GLU A 74 9.27 36.60 10.87
C GLU A 74 8.22 36.30 9.78
N ALA A 75 8.01 35.03 9.44
CA ALA A 75 7.10 34.59 8.38
C ALA A 75 6.25 33.39 8.85
N ALA A 76 5.77 33.45 10.10
CA ALA A 76 5.00 32.39 10.75
C ALA A 76 3.52 32.33 10.35
N ARG A 77 3.01 33.29 9.57
CA ARG A 77 1.66 33.22 9.00
C ARG A 77 1.67 32.33 7.76
N GLY A 78 0.98 31.19 7.83
CA GLY A 78 0.78 30.30 6.68
C GLY A 78 -0.15 30.90 5.63
N LEU A 79 -0.10 30.38 4.40
CA LEU A 79 -0.96 30.84 3.28
C LEU A 79 -2.45 30.85 3.65
N GLN A 80 -2.90 29.89 4.47
CA GLN A 80 -4.29 29.85 4.94
C GLN A 80 -4.68 31.10 5.73
N ALA A 81 -3.79 31.59 6.60
CA ALA A 81 -4.04 32.80 7.39
C ALA A 81 -4.01 34.06 6.53
N ILE A 82 -3.13 34.10 5.53
CA ILE A 82 -3.02 35.21 4.56
C ILE A 82 -4.28 35.29 3.68
N PHE A 83 -4.81 34.15 3.23
CA PHE A 83 -5.89 34.12 2.24
C PHE A 83 -7.29 34.29 2.86
N LYS A 84 -7.49 33.82 4.10
CA LYS A 84 -8.80 33.79 4.75
C LYS A 84 -9.51 35.17 4.78
N PRO A 85 -8.85 36.29 5.12
CA PRO A 85 -9.49 37.61 5.18
C PRO A 85 -10.05 38.07 3.83
N VAL A 86 -9.28 37.92 2.77
CA VAL A 86 -9.64 38.38 1.42
C VAL A 86 -10.65 37.42 0.75
N SER A 87 -10.43 36.11 0.90
CA SER A 87 -11.34 35.10 0.30
C SER A 87 -12.74 35.11 0.91
N ALA A 88 -12.90 35.58 2.15
CA ALA A 88 -14.21 35.72 2.80
C ALA A 88 -15.11 36.78 2.12
N LYS A 89 -14.53 37.74 1.38
CA LYS A 89 -15.26 38.83 0.71
C LYS A 89 -15.74 38.49 -0.71
N GLY A 90 -15.50 37.27 -1.17
CA GLY A 90 -15.96 36.78 -2.47
C GLY A 90 -14.83 36.56 -3.50
N PRO A 91 -15.14 35.87 -4.61
CA PRO A 91 -14.14 35.44 -5.60
C PRO A 91 -13.50 36.61 -6.35
N ASP A 92 -14.27 37.63 -6.74
CA ASP A 92 -13.78 38.79 -7.49
C ASP A 92 -12.80 39.65 -6.67
N HIS A 93 -13.13 39.85 -5.39
CA HIS A 93 -12.27 40.58 -4.45
C HIS A 93 -10.93 39.85 -4.26
N PHE A 94 -10.99 38.52 -4.12
CA PHE A 94 -9.80 37.67 -4.02
C PHE A 94 -8.95 37.67 -5.29
N GLU A 95 -9.57 37.61 -6.47
CA GLU A 95 -8.88 37.72 -7.74
C GLU A 95 -8.12 39.05 -7.89
N ARG A 96 -8.76 40.16 -7.55
CA ARG A 96 -8.12 41.49 -7.57
C ARG A 96 -6.94 41.56 -6.61
N ALA A 97 -7.07 41.03 -5.39
CA ALA A 97 -5.97 40.99 -4.43
C ALA A 97 -4.76 40.18 -4.92
N VAL A 98 -5.03 39.03 -5.57
CA VAL A 98 -3.99 38.17 -6.16
C VAL A 98 -3.29 38.88 -7.30
N ARG A 99 -4.02 39.51 -8.22
CA ARG A 99 -3.45 40.29 -9.32
C ARG A 99 -2.61 41.45 -8.80
N TYR A 100 -3.09 42.15 -7.77
CA TYR A 100 -2.36 43.24 -7.11
C TYR A 100 -1.04 42.72 -6.53
N ALA A 101 -1.09 41.65 -5.73
CA ALA A 101 0.11 41.07 -5.10
C ALA A 101 1.11 40.53 -6.14
N ALA A 102 0.64 39.98 -7.26
CA ALA A 102 1.50 39.49 -8.32
C ALA A 102 2.28 40.63 -9.00
N ARG A 103 1.62 41.78 -9.23
CA ARG A 103 2.18 42.91 -9.97
C ARG A 103 3.02 43.85 -9.10
N PHE A 104 2.59 44.09 -7.87
CA PHE A 104 3.17 45.09 -6.97
C PHE A 104 3.88 44.51 -5.74
N GLY A 105 3.60 43.27 -5.35
CA GLY A 105 4.20 42.69 -4.15
C GLY A 105 3.91 43.54 -2.90
N ASP A 106 4.96 43.97 -2.20
CA ASP A 106 4.90 44.90 -1.07
C ASP A 106 5.20 46.36 -1.43
N ASP A 107 5.40 46.67 -2.71
CA ASP A 107 5.61 48.04 -3.16
C ASP A 107 4.32 48.86 -3.00
N THR A 108 4.47 50.12 -2.64
CA THR A 108 3.41 51.14 -2.69
C THR A 108 3.57 51.97 -3.97
N PRO A 109 3.05 51.52 -5.12
CA PRO A 109 3.09 52.30 -6.35
C PRO A 109 2.29 53.60 -6.19
N SER A 110 2.82 54.73 -6.67
CA SER A 110 2.03 55.94 -6.82
C SER A 110 1.07 55.77 -8.01
N ALA A 111 -0.22 56.11 -7.82
CA ALA A 111 -1.24 55.97 -8.86
C ALA A 111 -0.90 56.76 -10.14
N PHE A 112 -0.08 57.81 -10.03
CA PHE A 112 0.31 58.70 -11.12
C PHE A 112 1.40 58.13 -12.06
N ALA A 113 2.03 56.99 -11.74
CA ALA A 113 3.14 56.44 -12.52
C ALA A 113 2.72 55.37 -13.56
N VAL A 114 1.44 55.00 -13.62
CA VAL A 114 0.96 53.84 -14.39
C VAL A 114 0.16 54.28 -15.62
N ARG A 115 0.68 54.00 -16.83
CA ARG A 115 0.01 54.30 -18.11
C ARG A 115 -1.07 53.27 -18.52
N ASP A 116 -1.20 52.17 -17.78
CA ASP A 116 -2.12 51.07 -18.08
C ASP A 116 -3.49 51.27 -17.38
N PRO A 117 -4.60 51.42 -18.13
CA PRO A 117 -5.92 51.70 -17.57
C PRO A 117 -6.46 50.57 -16.67
N ASP A 118 -6.18 49.30 -17.00
CA ASP A 118 -6.60 48.16 -16.17
C ASP A 118 -5.88 48.16 -14.82
N LEU A 119 -4.63 48.63 -14.83
CA LEU A 119 -3.81 48.72 -13.64
C LEU A 119 -4.18 49.91 -12.76
N ALA A 120 -4.61 51.03 -13.36
CA ALA A 120 -5.18 52.17 -12.64
C ALA A 120 -6.47 51.80 -11.88
N VAL A 121 -7.35 51.01 -12.51
CA VAL A 121 -8.57 50.47 -11.86
C VAL A 121 -8.23 49.53 -10.70
N LEU A 122 -7.19 48.72 -10.83
CA LEU A 122 -6.75 47.83 -9.76
C LEU A 122 -6.18 48.62 -8.57
N LEU A 123 -5.44 49.69 -8.84
CA LEU A 123 -4.86 50.57 -7.82
C LEU A 123 -5.93 51.37 -7.07
N SER A 124 -6.93 51.91 -7.76
CA SER A 124 -8.06 52.60 -7.11
C SER A 124 -8.85 51.64 -6.23
N TYR A 125 -9.14 50.43 -6.73
CA TYR A 125 -9.83 49.41 -5.94
C TYR A 125 -9.05 49.00 -4.69
N ALA A 126 -7.72 48.81 -4.80
CA ALA A 126 -6.86 48.51 -3.66
C ALA A 126 -6.69 49.70 -2.68
N ALA A 127 -6.91 50.94 -3.16
CA ALA A 127 -6.92 52.11 -2.30
C ALA A 127 -8.11 52.08 -1.33
N GLU A 128 -9.28 51.67 -1.82
CA GLU A 128 -10.53 51.52 -1.06
C GLU A 128 -10.54 50.29 -0.14
N HIS A 129 -9.74 49.27 -0.44
CA HIS A 129 -9.72 47.99 0.28
C HIS A 129 -8.36 47.71 0.92
N ALA A 130 -8.16 48.19 2.14
CA ALA A 130 -6.87 48.10 2.86
C ALA A 130 -6.36 46.65 3.04
N ASP A 131 -7.25 45.66 3.08
CA ASP A 131 -6.88 44.25 3.20
C ASP A 131 -6.17 43.68 1.97
N ILE A 132 -6.37 44.27 0.78
CA ILE A 132 -5.61 43.90 -0.43
C ILE A 132 -4.13 44.21 -0.25
N ARG A 133 -3.81 45.38 0.31
CA ARG A 133 -2.43 45.77 0.59
C ARG A 133 -1.82 44.88 1.66
N THR A 134 -2.53 44.62 2.76
CA THR A 134 -2.09 43.68 3.80
C THR A 134 -1.81 42.29 3.24
N PHE A 135 -2.72 41.77 2.41
CA PHE A 135 -2.55 40.49 1.71
C PHE A 135 -1.29 40.46 0.85
N ALA A 136 -1.07 41.52 0.07
CA ALA A 136 0.08 41.61 -0.82
C ALA A 136 1.40 41.67 -0.06
N THR A 137 1.47 42.48 1.00
CA THR A 137 2.63 42.58 1.89
C THR A 137 2.95 41.26 2.58
N GLU A 138 1.94 40.57 3.14
CA GLU A 138 2.13 39.28 3.80
C GLU A 138 2.58 38.19 2.82
N LEU A 139 1.98 38.15 1.62
CA LEU A 139 2.34 37.19 0.58
C LEU A 139 3.75 37.44 0.03
N ALA A 140 4.13 38.71 -0.18
CA ALA A 140 5.48 39.10 -0.57
C ALA A 140 6.51 38.76 0.53
N GLY A 141 6.16 38.98 1.81
CA GLY A 141 6.96 38.56 2.96
C GLY A 141 7.23 37.05 2.97
N LEU A 142 6.18 36.25 2.81
CA LEU A 142 6.30 34.78 2.69
C LEU A 142 7.16 34.38 1.48
N HIS A 143 6.95 35.02 0.31
CA HIS A 143 7.72 34.75 -0.89
C HIS A 143 9.21 35.03 -0.69
N ARG A 144 9.58 36.19 -0.12
CA ARG A 144 10.97 36.55 0.18
C ARG A 144 11.61 35.59 1.17
N ALA A 145 10.87 35.16 2.20
CA ALA A 145 11.35 34.13 3.12
C ALA A 145 11.66 32.81 2.40
N MET A 146 10.81 32.39 1.47
CA MET A 146 11.05 31.19 0.65
C MET A 146 12.18 31.37 -0.38
N LEU A 147 12.38 32.57 -0.93
CA LEU A 147 13.54 32.86 -1.78
C LEU A 147 14.86 32.66 -1.03
N ARG A 148 14.93 33.10 0.25
CA ARG A 148 16.10 32.84 1.13
C ARG A 148 16.36 31.34 1.26
N TYR A 149 15.32 30.54 1.47
CA TYR A 149 15.42 29.08 1.49
C TYR A 149 15.92 28.51 0.15
N TYR A 150 15.39 28.97 -0.97
CA TYR A 150 15.82 28.50 -2.30
C TYR A 150 17.29 28.81 -2.61
N VAL A 151 17.82 29.94 -2.13
CA VAL A 151 19.26 30.25 -2.21
C VAL A 151 20.07 29.29 -1.34
N GLN A 152 19.65 29.04 -0.10
CA GLN A 152 20.29 28.07 0.81
C GLN A 152 20.36 26.66 0.20
N MET A 153 19.32 26.27 -0.52
CA MET A 153 19.20 24.99 -1.21
C MET A 153 19.95 24.93 -2.56
N ARG A 154 20.70 25.98 -2.92
CA ARG A 154 21.43 26.10 -4.20
C ARG A 154 20.51 25.97 -5.43
N TYR A 155 19.24 26.35 -5.28
CA TYR A 155 18.29 26.38 -6.38
C TYR A 155 18.42 27.67 -7.19
N LEU A 156 18.53 28.81 -6.50
CA LEU A 156 18.71 30.15 -7.06
C LEU A 156 20.09 30.70 -6.68
N THR A 157 20.67 31.52 -7.56
CA THR A 157 21.77 32.40 -7.16
C THR A 157 21.25 33.57 -6.32
N PRO A 158 22.09 34.23 -5.50
CA PRO A 158 21.69 35.45 -4.79
C PRO A 158 21.17 36.55 -5.72
N THR A 159 21.75 36.67 -6.93
CA THR A 159 21.33 37.64 -7.95
C THR A 159 19.96 37.30 -8.55
N GLU A 160 19.71 36.03 -8.87
CA GLU A 160 18.39 35.57 -9.32
C GLU A 160 17.34 35.82 -8.22
N ALA A 161 17.66 35.54 -6.96
CA ALA A 161 16.75 35.77 -5.84
C ALA A 161 16.42 37.26 -5.61
N GLN A 162 17.40 38.16 -5.77
CA GLN A 162 17.14 39.60 -5.72
C GLN A 162 16.21 40.06 -6.85
N THR A 163 16.36 39.49 -8.04
CA THR A 163 15.51 39.80 -9.19
C THR A 163 14.06 39.41 -8.94
N PHE A 164 13.81 38.21 -8.39
CA PHE A 164 12.46 37.77 -7.99
C PHE A 164 11.92 38.52 -6.77
N GLY A 165 12.79 39.08 -5.92
CA GLY A 165 12.38 39.83 -4.73
C GLY A 165 12.01 41.29 -4.99
N ARG A 166 12.48 41.91 -6.08
CA ARG A 166 12.37 43.37 -6.35
C ARG A 166 11.21 43.78 -7.25
N GLY A 167 10.38 42.87 -7.77
CA GLY A 167 9.36 43.36 -8.70
C GLY A 167 8.38 42.39 -9.33
N ARG A 168 8.04 41.25 -8.70
CA ARG A 168 6.88 40.39 -9.02
C ARG A 168 6.92 39.09 -8.22
N VAL A 169 5.77 38.67 -7.69
CA VAL A 169 5.65 37.32 -7.11
C VAL A 169 5.19 36.34 -8.20
N PRO A 170 6.02 35.35 -8.61
CA PRO A 170 5.59 34.30 -9.53
C PRO A 170 4.63 33.33 -8.82
N LEU A 171 3.33 33.67 -8.85
CA LEU A 171 2.28 32.96 -8.12
C LEU A 171 1.95 31.59 -8.75
N LEU A 172 1.77 31.55 -10.06
CA LEU A 172 1.29 30.36 -10.77
C LEU A 172 2.35 29.67 -11.64
N THR A 173 3.58 30.19 -11.62
CA THR A 173 4.67 29.74 -12.49
C THR A 173 5.84 29.22 -11.65
N PRO A 174 6.35 28.01 -11.91
CA PRO A 174 7.56 27.52 -11.25
C PRO A 174 8.77 28.41 -11.57
N LEU A 175 9.61 28.69 -10.57
CA LEU A 175 10.80 29.54 -10.68
C LEU A 175 11.85 29.04 -11.70
N ARG A 176 11.75 27.78 -12.15
CA ARG A 176 12.64 27.24 -13.20
C ARG A 176 12.17 27.65 -14.59
N ALA A 177 10.86 27.71 -14.83
CA ALA A 177 10.29 28.11 -16.11
C ALA A 177 10.57 29.61 -16.36
N THR A 178 10.51 30.41 -15.30
CA THR A 178 10.80 31.85 -15.34
C THR A 178 12.27 32.18 -15.61
N ARG A 179 13.19 31.20 -15.56
CA ARG A 179 14.61 31.40 -15.93
C ARG A 179 14.88 31.33 -17.43
N ARG A 180 14.01 30.62 -18.19
CA ARG A 180 14.21 30.40 -19.63
C ARG A 180 13.68 31.55 -20.48
N HIS A 181 12.75 32.33 -19.95
CA HIS A 181 12.29 33.57 -20.53
C HIS A 181 12.92 34.69 -19.70
N PRO A 182 13.84 35.48 -20.27
CA PRO A 182 14.51 36.53 -19.52
C PRO A 182 13.46 37.49 -18.96
N ALA A 183 13.62 37.88 -17.70
CA ALA A 183 12.86 38.94 -17.04
C ALA A 183 13.19 40.35 -17.62
N GLU A 184 13.64 40.41 -18.88
CA GLU A 184 14.15 41.60 -19.56
C GLU A 184 13.04 42.45 -20.19
N GLU A 185 11.86 41.87 -20.42
CA GLU A 185 10.67 42.68 -20.66
C GLU A 185 9.89 42.79 -19.34
N GLY A 186 9.47 44.01 -19.00
CA GLY A 186 8.66 44.37 -17.83
C GLY A 186 7.28 43.70 -17.78
N ASP A 187 7.16 42.47 -18.28
CA ASP A 187 6.04 41.54 -18.29
C ASP A 187 6.52 40.11 -17.96
N GLY A 188 7.42 39.99 -16.97
CA GLY A 188 7.80 38.70 -16.35
C GLY A 188 6.59 37.80 -16.10
N PRO A 189 6.76 36.46 -16.06
CA PRO A 189 5.74 35.43 -16.33
C PRO A 189 4.64 35.37 -15.26
N LEU A 190 3.85 36.44 -15.26
CA LEU A 190 2.59 36.62 -14.58
C LEU A 190 1.56 35.84 -15.38
N TYR A 191 0.68 35.19 -14.66
CA TYR A 191 -0.47 34.54 -15.28
C TYR A 191 -1.35 35.62 -15.92
N LYS A 192 -1.31 35.73 -17.24
CA LYS A 192 -2.11 36.69 -18.04
C LYS A 192 -3.53 36.18 -18.35
N GLY A 193 -3.89 34.97 -17.92
CA GLY A 193 -5.20 34.35 -18.18
C GLY A 193 -6.23 34.54 -17.06
N PRO A 194 -7.46 34.01 -17.22
CA PRO A 194 -8.49 33.97 -16.17
C PRO A 194 -8.11 33.00 -15.05
N LEU A 195 -8.09 33.44 -13.78
CA LEU A 195 -7.55 32.63 -12.68
C LEU A 195 -8.17 31.23 -12.62
N PRO A 196 -7.39 30.19 -12.27
CA PRO A 196 -7.93 28.85 -12.09
C PRO A 196 -8.99 28.86 -10.99
N ALA A 197 -10.09 28.12 -11.20
CA ALA A 197 -11.20 27.99 -10.25
C ALA A 197 -10.81 27.53 -8.83
N ASP A 198 -9.64 26.91 -8.68
CA ASP A 198 -9.03 26.60 -7.38
C ASP A 198 -7.60 27.17 -7.33
N LEU A 199 -7.52 28.48 -7.13
CA LEU A 199 -6.26 29.20 -7.04
C LEU A 199 -5.43 28.77 -5.82
N SER A 200 -6.06 28.50 -4.69
CA SER A 200 -5.39 28.01 -3.48
C SER A 200 -4.61 26.72 -3.76
N GLY A 201 -5.25 25.76 -4.45
CA GLY A 201 -4.59 24.54 -4.91
C GLY A 201 -3.47 24.81 -5.92
N ALA A 202 -3.67 25.73 -6.86
CA ALA A 202 -2.65 26.10 -7.84
C ALA A 202 -1.40 26.71 -7.19
N LEU A 203 -1.57 27.64 -6.24
CA LEU A 203 -0.47 28.27 -5.49
C LEU A 203 0.29 27.26 -4.64
N LEU A 204 -0.43 26.40 -3.91
CA LEU A 204 0.17 25.32 -3.13
C LEU A 204 1.02 24.40 -4.02
N ASN A 205 0.53 24.08 -5.22
CA ASN A 205 1.25 23.27 -6.20
C ASN A 205 2.50 23.99 -6.74
N THR A 206 2.45 25.31 -6.95
CA THR A 206 3.63 26.10 -7.34
C THR A 206 4.70 26.06 -6.26
N PHE A 207 4.34 26.29 -5.00
CA PHE A 207 5.27 26.18 -3.87
C PHE A 207 5.84 24.76 -3.75
N ALA A 208 5.00 23.73 -3.86
CA ALA A 208 5.46 22.35 -3.87
C ALA A 208 6.48 22.10 -5.00
N ARG A 209 6.20 22.51 -6.24
CA ARG A 209 7.15 22.37 -7.36
C ARG A 209 8.48 23.08 -7.09
N ASN A 210 8.43 24.30 -6.56
CA ASN A 210 9.65 25.06 -6.24
C ASN A 210 10.46 24.40 -5.12
N ILE A 211 9.81 23.94 -4.04
CA ILE A 211 10.45 23.18 -2.95
C ILE A 211 11.05 21.87 -3.48
N HIS A 212 10.35 21.15 -4.34
CA HIS A 212 10.85 19.93 -4.98
C HIS A 212 12.13 20.18 -5.77
N HIS A 213 12.14 21.19 -6.63
CA HIS A 213 13.33 21.55 -7.39
C HIS A 213 14.46 22.01 -6.47
N ALA A 214 14.16 22.72 -5.40
CA ALA A 214 15.16 23.16 -4.44
C ALA A 214 15.83 21.99 -3.70
N LEU A 215 15.04 21.03 -3.20
CA LEU A 215 15.55 19.80 -2.59
C LEU A 215 16.40 18.99 -3.58
N ALA A 216 15.94 18.86 -4.82
CA ALA A 216 16.67 18.15 -5.86
C ALA A 216 17.99 18.82 -6.22
N CYS A 217 18.03 20.16 -6.29
CA CYS A 217 19.25 20.92 -6.52
C CYS A 217 20.25 20.75 -5.37
N ARG A 218 19.78 20.83 -4.12
CA ARG A 218 20.63 20.61 -2.94
C ARG A 218 21.24 19.22 -2.93
N ALA A 219 20.41 18.18 -3.13
CA ALA A 219 20.85 16.80 -3.13
C ALA A 219 21.89 16.53 -4.23
N ARG A 220 21.68 17.05 -5.45
CA ARG A 220 22.68 16.97 -6.52
C ARG A 220 23.96 17.70 -6.17
N ALA A 221 23.86 18.91 -5.65
CA ALA A 221 25.02 19.71 -5.32
C ALA A 221 25.89 19.03 -4.25
N GLU A 222 25.29 18.43 -3.22
CA GLU A 222 26.03 17.64 -2.22
C GLU A 222 26.66 16.38 -2.83
N LEU A 223 25.92 15.64 -3.67
CA LEU A 223 26.45 14.47 -4.37
C LEU A 223 27.68 14.82 -5.22
N PHE A 224 27.57 15.82 -6.09
CA PHE A 224 28.67 16.20 -6.98
C PHE A 224 29.81 16.88 -6.22
N GLN A 225 29.53 17.57 -5.11
CA GLN A 225 30.58 18.08 -4.22
C GLN A 225 31.37 16.93 -3.58
N THR A 226 30.69 15.89 -3.09
CA THR A 226 31.34 14.68 -2.57
C THR A 226 32.15 13.94 -3.65
N LEU A 227 31.62 13.83 -4.87
CA LEU A 227 32.34 13.21 -5.99
C LEU A 227 33.58 14.02 -6.39
N SER A 228 33.46 15.35 -6.51
CA SER A 228 34.59 16.20 -6.88
C SER A 228 35.67 16.29 -5.80
N ALA A 229 35.32 16.10 -4.53
CA ALA A 229 36.27 16.11 -3.43
C ALA A 229 37.18 14.87 -3.38
N ASN A 230 36.85 13.80 -4.11
CA ASN A 230 37.63 12.55 -4.12
C ASN A 230 38.18 12.25 -5.52
N ALA A 231 39.48 11.95 -5.61
CA ALA A 231 40.15 11.63 -6.87
C ALA A 231 39.49 10.49 -7.66
N GLN A 232 38.89 9.51 -6.97
CA GLN A 232 38.17 8.38 -7.59
C GLN A 232 36.77 8.75 -8.08
N GLY A 233 36.22 9.91 -7.71
CA GLY A 233 34.89 10.36 -8.11
C GLY A 233 34.72 10.53 -9.62
N ASN A 234 35.82 10.82 -10.33
CA ASN A 234 35.87 10.91 -11.80
C ASN A 234 35.46 9.61 -12.51
N THR A 235 35.55 8.45 -11.85
CA THR A 235 35.07 7.16 -12.39
C THR A 235 33.54 7.08 -12.44
N VAL A 236 32.84 7.85 -11.59
CA VAL A 236 31.38 7.85 -11.45
C VAL A 236 30.76 8.99 -12.26
N ALA A 237 31.35 10.19 -12.19
CA ALA A 237 30.92 11.34 -12.97
C ALA A 237 32.10 12.28 -13.26
N THR A 238 32.13 12.86 -14.47
CA THR A 238 33.18 13.81 -14.89
C THR A 238 32.61 15.17 -15.22
N GLU A 239 33.32 16.23 -14.87
CA GLU A 239 32.97 17.61 -15.24
C GLU A 239 33.10 17.82 -16.76
N ALA A 240 32.06 18.34 -17.40
CA ALA A 240 32.06 18.69 -18.82
C ALA A 240 32.69 20.07 -19.03
N ARG A 241 34.02 20.14 -19.08
CA ARG A 241 34.76 21.38 -19.44
C ARG A 241 34.70 21.62 -20.95
N GLY A 242 33.66 22.32 -21.41
CA GLY A 242 33.59 22.92 -22.76
C GLY A 242 33.49 21.97 -23.97
N ARG A 243 33.73 20.66 -23.83
CA ARG A 243 33.51 19.67 -24.91
C ARG A 243 32.02 19.39 -25.13
N ARG A 244 31.60 19.22 -26.39
CA ARG A 244 30.28 18.65 -26.75
C ARG A 244 30.08 17.39 -25.91
N ALA A 245 29.00 17.36 -25.13
CA ALA A 245 28.65 16.18 -24.36
C ALA A 245 28.60 14.98 -25.31
N GLY A 246 29.38 13.93 -25.02
CA GLY A 246 29.20 12.64 -25.68
C GLY A 246 27.80 12.06 -25.39
N PRO A 247 27.47 10.84 -25.87
CA PRO A 247 26.16 10.22 -25.69
C PRO A 247 25.87 9.72 -24.24
N GLY A 248 26.18 10.53 -23.23
CA GLY A 248 26.00 10.24 -21.81
C GLY A 248 24.94 11.12 -21.14
N PHE A 249 24.38 10.65 -20.01
CA PHE A 249 23.40 11.40 -19.25
C PHE A 249 24.06 12.60 -18.55
N THR A 250 23.68 13.81 -18.95
CA THR A 250 24.25 15.06 -18.42
C THR A 250 23.37 15.68 -17.34
N VAL A 251 23.99 16.15 -16.27
CA VAL A 251 23.31 16.80 -15.14
C VAL A 251 23.99 18.12 -14.81
N GLU A 252 23.20 19.15 -14.55
CA GLU A 252 23.69 20.44 -14.08
C GLU A 252 23.55 20.52 -12.55
N ALA A 253 24.61 21.02 -11.89
CA ALA A 253 24.67 21.28 -10.47
C ALA A 253 25.28 22.66 -10.20
N LEU A 254 24.82 23.34 -9.14
CA LEU A 254 25.40 24.59 -8.68
C LEU A 254 26.43 24.29 -7.59
N LEU A 255 27.72 24.45 -7.92
CA LEU A 255 28.86 24.28 -7.02
C LEU A 255 29.55 25.63 -6.85
N GLU A 256 29.84 26.04 -5.61
CA GLU A 256 30.59 27.30 -5.34
C GLU A 256 30.04 28.53 -6.09
N ARG A 257 28.71 28.65 -6.15
CA ARG A 257 27.97 29.72 -6.87
C ARG A 257 28.12 29.71 -8.39
N ARG A 258 28.79 28.72 -8.98
CA ARG A 258 28.89 28.50 -10.43
C ARG A 258 28.09 27.26 -10.86
N ARG A 259 27.43 27.33 -12.01
CA ARG A 259 26.77 26.15 -12.60
C ARG A 259 27.78 25.33 -13.39
N THR A 260 27.93 24.08 -13.00
CA THR A 260 28.82 23.10 -13.65
C THR A 260 28.00 21.93 -14.17
N ARG A 261 28.35 21.46 -15.36
CA ARG A 261 27.71 20.30 -15.99
C ARG A 261 28.57 19.06 -15.75
N PHE A 262 27.94 17.97 -15.36
CA PHE A 262 28.58 16.68 -15.15
C PHE A 262 28.00 15.65 -16.13
N VAL A 263 28.88 14.80 -16.67
CA VAL A 263 28.51 13.58 -17.40
C VAL A 263 28.55 12.43 -16.41
N VAL A 264 27.44 11.74 -16.22
CA VAL A 264 27.33 10.62 -15.27
C VAL A 264 27.60 9.30 -16.02
N HIS A 265 28.64 8.57 -15.60
CA HIS A 265 29.05 7.30 -16.21
C HIS A 265 28.34 6.10 -15.59
N ASP A 266 28.01 6.16 -14.30
CA ASP A 266 27.28 5.10 -13.61
C ASP A 266 25.82 5.03 -14.07
N ARG A 267 25.42 3.90 -14.68
CA ARG A 267 24.06 3.70 -15.21
C ARG A 267 22.97 3.75 -14.14
N ALA A 268 23.26 3.26 -12.93
CA ALA A 268 22.27 3.23 -11.85
C ALA A 268 22.03 4.64 -11.28
N LEU A 269 23.10 5.42 -11.14
CA LEU A 269 23.05 6.83 -10.74
C LEU A 269 22.39 7.68 -11.83
N ALA A 270 22.71 7.44 -13.11
CA ALA A 270 22.04 8.11 -14.23
C ALA A 270 20.53 7.82 -14.26
N SER A 271 20.12 6.55 -14.12
CA SER A 271 18.70 6.15 -14.02
C SER A 271 18.00 6.83 -12.85
N MET A 272 18.64 6.87 -11.68
CA MET A 272 18.15 7.55 -10.49
C MET A 272 17.98 9.06 -10.71
N LEU A 273 18.98 9.73 -11.30
CA LEU A 273 18.94 11.17 -11.57
C LEU A 273 17.96 11.54 -12.69
N ALA A 274 17.75 10.65 -13.67
CA ALA A 274 16.69 10.79 -14.65
C ALA A 274 15.31 10.64 -14.00
N SER A 275 15.21 9.76 -13.00
CA SER A 275 13.96 9.52 -12.31
C SER A 275 13.43 10.77 -11.61
N ILE A 276 14.26 11.74 -11.20
CA ILE A 276 13.80 12.92 -10.42
C ILE A 276 12.77 13.77 -11.18
N HIS A 277 12.93 13.90 -12.49
CA HIS A 277 12.04 14.68 -13.36
C HIS A 277 11.24 13.74 -14.26
N GLU A 278 10.29 13.01 -13.68
CA GLU A 278 9.54 11.99 -14.40
C GLU A 278 8.74 12.59 -15.56
N PRO A 279 8.83 12.02 -16.77
CA PRO A 279 7.87 12.32 -17.82
C PRO A 279 6.49 11.76 -17.41
N PRO A 280 5.38 12.42 -17.82
CA PRO A 280 4.04 11.96 -17.49
C PRO A 280 3.81 10.52 -17.95
N MET A 281 3.08 9.74 -17.13
CA MET A 281 2.71 8.36 -17.46
C MET A 281 1.78 8.31 -18.68
N HIS A 282 1.79 7.21 -19.42
CA HIS A 282 0.86 6.99 -20.53
C HIS A 282 -0.60 7.03 -20.02
N PRO A 283 -1.58 7.60 -20.76
CA PRO A 283 -2.95 7.78 -20.29
C PRO A 283 -3.63 6.50 -19.76
N VAL A 284 -3.38 5.35 -20.40
CA VAL A 284 -3.90 4.04 -19.95
C VAL A 284 -3.37 3.69 -18.56
N ILE A 285 -2.08 3.91 -18.30
CA ILE A 285 -1.48 3.66 -16.99
C ILE A 285 -2.03 4.64 -15.95
N GLN A 286 -2.24 5.91 -16.33
CA GLN A 286 -2.86 6.89 -15.44
C GLN A 286 -4.26 6.44 -15.02
N TRP A 287 -5.08 5.94 -15.96
CA TRP A 287 -6.41 5.41 -15.66
C TRP A 287 -6.35 4.20 -14.72
N LEU A 288 -5.48 3.22 -15.01
CA LEU A 288 -5.28 2.05 -14.14
C LEU A 288 -4.82 2.44 -12.74
N ALA A 289 -3.97 3.45 -12.65
CA ALA A 289 -3.45 3.95 -11.39
C ALA A 289 -4.55 4.66 -10.57
N VAL A 290 -5.38 5.49 -11.21
CA VAL A 290 -6.58 6.09 -10.59
C VAL A 290 -7.56 5.01 -10.11
N PHE A 291 -7.79 3.98 -10.93
CA PHE A 291 -8.64 2.86 -10.54
C PHE A 291 -8.07 2.12 -9.33
N LYS A 292 -6.79 1.75 -9.35
CA LYS A 292 -6.09 1.12 -8.24
C LYS A 292 -6.21 1.96 -6.96
N THR A 293 -6.00 3.27 -7.06
CA THR A 293 -6.18 4.22 -5.97
C THR A 293 -7.59 4.17 -5.39
N ALA A 294 -8.62 4.17 -6.24
CA ALA A 294 -10.00 4.09 -5.78
C ALA A 294 -10.27 2.79 -5.01
N VAL A 295 -9.83 1.64 -5.55
CA VAL A 295 -9.97 0.33 -4.90
C VAL A 295 -9.26 0.30 -3.55
N SER A 296 -7.99 0.68 -3.51
CA SER A 296 -7.20 0.69 -2.27
C SER A 296 -7.74 1.67 -1.23
N THR A 297 -8.25 2.82 -1.66
CA THR A 297 -8.95 3.77 -0.78
C THR A 297 -10.23 3.15 -0.20
N MET A 298 -11.04 2.47 -1.01
CA MET A 298 -12.27 1.81 -0.54
C MET A 298 -12.01 0.66 0.43
N ILE A 299 -10.86 -0.02 0.29
CA ILE A 299 -10.41 -1.04 1.25
C ILE A 299 -9.95 -0.38 2.56
N THR A 300 -9.17 0.69 2.47
CA THR A 300 -8.47 1.29 3.62
C THR A 300 -9.32 2.25 4.44
N ALA A 301 -10.38 2.81 3.86
CA ALA A 301 -11.31 3.72 4.50
C ALA A 301 -12.28 3.05 5.49
N MET A 302 -12.30 1.71 5.57
CA MET A 302 -13.27 1.02 6.43
C MET A 302 -12.79 0.92 7.89
N PRO A 303 -13.65 1.19 8.90
CA PRO A 303 -13.28 1.12 10.31
C PRO A 303 -12.60 -0.19 10.70
N VAL A 304 -13.08 -1.31 10.17
CA VAL A 304 -12.49 -2.64 10.41
C VAL A 304 -11.05 -2.76 9.89
N PHE A 305 -10.73 -2.12 8.77
CA PHE A 305 -9.37 -2.11 8.23
C PHE A 305 -8.47 -1.19 9.05
N ILE A 306 -9.00 -0.04 9.49
CA ILE A 306 -8.31 0.93 10.34
C ILE A 306 -7.88 0.28 11.66
N VAL A 307 -8.80 -0.42 12.32
CA VAL A 307 -8.50 -1.13 13.57
C VAL A 307 -7.47 -2.22 13.34
N LYS A 308 -7.64 -3.06 12.30
CA LYS A 308 -6.64 -4.11 11.98
C LYS A 308 -5.25 -3.51 11.74
N ASN A 309 -5.17 -2.42 10.97
CA ASN A 309 -3.90 -1.76 10.71
C ASN A 309 -3.31 -1.12 11.95
N PHE A 310 -4.12 -0.51 12.82
CA PHE A 310 -3.65 0.01 14.10
C PHE A 310 -2.93 -1.07 14.94
N PHE A 311 -3.51 -2.27 15.03
CA PHE A 311 -2.85 -3.41 15.69
C PHE A 311 -1.58 -3.86 14.95
N ARG A 312 -1.67 -4.04 13.62
CA ARG A 312 -0.53 -4.48 12.80
C ARG A 312 0.63 -3.50 12.87
N ASP A 313 0.38 -2.22 12.69
CA ASP A 313 1.40 -1.15 12.66
C ASP A 313 2.02 -0.95 14.05
N THR A 314 1.22 -1.09 15.11
CA THR A 314 1.73 -1.07 16.48
C THR A 314 2.68 -2.23 16.76
N LEU A 315 2.32 -3.46 16.36
CA LEU A 315 3.16 -4.65 16.54
C LEU A 315 4.38 -4.64 15.60
N ALA A 316 4.21 -4.20 14.36
CA ALA A 316 5.28 -4.04 13.38
C ALA A 316 6.29 -2.99 13.87
N GLY A 317 5.81 -1.84 14.33
CA GLY A 317 6.65 -0.82 14.95
C GLY A 317 7.34 -1.34 16.21
N PHE A 318 6.65 -2.11 17.07
CA PHE A 318 7.25 -2.68 18.28
C PHE A 318 8.51 -3.47 17.97
N VAL A 319 8.52 -4.20 16.85
CA VAL A 319 9.71 -4.94 16.40
C VAL A 319 10.65 -4.06 15.60
N ALA A 320 10.22 -3.53 14.45
CA ALA A 320 11.09 -2.88 13.49
C ALA A 320 11.52 -1.46 13.86
N GLY A 321 10.82 -0.78 14.77
CA GLY A 321 11.18 0.58 15.19
C GLY A 321 12.61 0.65 15.75
N ARG A 322 13.33 1.75 15.49
CA ARG A 322 14.74 1.89 15.91
C ARG A 322 14.91 2.01 17.43
N TYR A 323 13.88 2.45 18.14
CA TYR A 323 13.91 2.73 19.58
C TYR A 323 12.90 1.84 20.34
N PRO A 324 13.14 1.56 21.64
CA PRO A 324 12.22 0.76 22.46
C PRO A 324 10.84 1.40 22.58
N GLN A 325 9.80 0.58 22.51
CA GLN A 325 8.43 1.02 22.78
C GLN A 325 7.60 -0.06 23.44
N VAL A 326 6.63 0.35 24.26
CA VAL A 326 5.59 -0.54 24.78
C VAL A 326 4.46 -0.52 23.75
N PRO A 327 4.04 -1.68 23.22
CA PRO A 327 2.96 -1.74 22.24
C PRO A 327 1.67 -1.17 22.84
N PHE A 328 0.83 -0.57 21.99
CA PHE A 328 -0.47 0.04 22.29
C PHE A 328 -0.44 1.30 23.17
N GLY A 329 0.24 1.29 24.32
CA GLY A 329 0.33 2.45 25.21
C GLY A 329 0.99 3.66 24.53
N GLY A 330 2.08 3.43 23.79
CA GLY A 330 2.70 4.47 22.97
C GLY A 330 1.78 4.95 21.84
N THR A 331 1.18 4.02 21.08
CA THR A 331 0.34 4.38 19.94
C THR A 331 -0.88 5.19 20.34
N LEU A 332 -1.52 4.85 21.47
CA LEU A 332 -2.68 5.57 21.98
C LEU A 332 -2.33 6.99 22.44
N ALA A 333 -1.20 7.18 23.12
CA ALA A 333 -0.72 8.51 23.52
C ALA A 333 -0.39 9.39 22.30
N GLY A 334 0.30 8.83 21.29
CA GLY A 334 0.59 9.52 20.03
C GLY A 334 -0.67 9.80 19.20
N GLY A 335 -1.63 8.87 19.19
CA GLY A 335 -2.95 9.04 18.58
C GLY A 335 -3.75 10.17 19.22
N ALA A 336 -3.77 10.24 20.56
CA ALA A 336 -4.41 11.33 21.28
C ALA A 336 -3.76 12.69 20.99
N GLN A 337 -2.43 12.75 20.82
CA GLN A 337 -1.72 13.95 20.36
C GLN A 337 -2.10 14.32 18.91
N ALA A 338 -2.19 13.35 18.00
CA ALA A 338 -2.61 13.58 16.62
C ALA A 338 -4.09 14.02 16.51
N VAL A 339 -4.97 13.50 17.37
CA VAL A 339 -6.37 13.97 17.51
C VAL A 339 -6.39 15.40 18.04
N ARG A 340 -5.64 15.71 19.10
CA ARG A 340 -5.51 17.07 19.64
C ARG A 340 -4.97 18.03 18.58
N ASP A 341 -4.05 17.60 17.72
CA ASP A 341 -3.56 18.41 16.61
C ASP A 341 -4.62 18.69 15.55
N LEU A 342 -5.42 17.68 15.18
CA LEU A 342 -6.53 17.87 14.23
C LEU A 342 -7.61 18.81 14.76
N THR A 343 -7.82 18.84 16.07
CA THR A 343 -8.85 19.69 16.69
C THR A 343 -8.33 21.09 17.02
N THR A 344 -7.05 21.25 17.34
CA THR A 344 -6.47 22.54 17.80
C THR A 344 -5.51 23.20 16.81
N GLY A 345 -4.95 22.45 15.85
CA GLY A 345 -3.97 22.92 14.87
C GLY A 345 -2.63 23.39 15.45
N ARG A 346 -2.31 23.01 16.70
CA ARG A 346 -1.24 23.63 17.50
C ARG A 346 -0.27 22.64 18.17
N SER A 347 -0.29 21.34 17.87
CA SER A 347 0.68 20.45 18.52
C SER A 347 2.08 20.71 17.97
N GLU A 348 2.98 21.15 18.85
CA GLU A 348 4.36 21.47 18.50
C GLU A 348 5.13 20.28 17.90
N PRO A 349 4.99 19.04 18.41
CA PRO A 349 5.66 17.86 17.84
C PRO A 349 5.23 17.54 16.41
N MET A 350 3.93 17.68 16.11
CA MET A 350 3.41 17.49 14.76
C MET A 350 3.95 18.54 13.80
N ARG A 351 3.95 19.81 14.23
CA ARG A 351 4.47 20.91 13.43
C ARG A 351 5.95 20.73 13.11
N GLU A 352 6.75 20.32 14.09
CA GLU A 352 8.16 19.98 13.87
C GLU A 352 8.31 18.77 12.93
N TYR A 353 7.50 17.72 13.10
CA TYR A 353 7.54 16.55 12.23
C TYR A 353 7.13 16.86 10.78
N LEU A 354 6.11 17.68 10.56
CA LEU A 354 5.72 18.24 9.24
C LEU A 354 6.86 19.02 8.61
N LEU A 355 7.51 19.89 9.40
CA LEU A 355 8.64 20.72 8.99
C LEU A 355 9.85 19.90 8.53
N GLN A 356 10.08 18.75 9.14
CA GLN A 356 11.16 17.85 8.71
C GLN A 356 10.82 17.04 7.44
N GLY A 357 9.61 17.17 6.90
CA GLY A 357 9.14 16.33 5.79
C GLY A 357 8.74 14.93 6.24
N GLY A 358 8.37 14.77 7.51
CA GLY A 358 7.97 13.48 8.08
C GLY A 358 6.58 13.01 7.65
N PHE A 359 5.68 13.94 7.35
CA PHE A 359 4.30 13.67 6.96
C PHE A 359 4.15 13.39 5.44
N TYR A 360 3.08 12.75 4.99
CA TYR A 360 2.79 12.46 3.56
C TYR A 360 3.61 11.36 2.87
N SER A 361 3.90 10.28 3.59
CA SER A 361 4.24 8.99 2.98
C SER A 361 3.29 7.87 3.40
N GLY A 362 2.01 8.19 3.65
CA GLY A 362 0.95 7.24 3.97
C GLY A 362 0.21 6.73 2.72
N LEU A 363 -0.42 5.56 2.82
CA LEU A 363 -0.99 4.83 1.67
C LEU A 363 -2.09 5.66 0.97
N VAL A 364 -3.04 6.19 1.74
CA VAL A 364 -4.20 6.96 1.27
C VAL A 364 -3.75 8.24 0.54
N GLU A 365 -2.66 8.85 1.00
CA GLU A 365 -2.16 10.10 0.45
C GLU A 365 -1.31 9.85 -0.79
N SER A 366 -0.45 8.83 -0.78
CA SER A 366 0.33 8.37 -1.94
C SER A 366 -0.56 7.95 -3.13
N GLU A 367 -1.76 7.46 -2.85
CA GLU A 367 -2.71 7.00 -3.85
C GLU A 367 -3.57 8.15 -4.41
N THR A 368 -3.93 9.14 -3.58
CA THR A 368 -4.58 10.38 -4.06
C THR A 368 -3.68 11.21 -4.98
N HIS A 369 -2.36 10.99 -4.99
CA HIS A 369 -1.44 11.62 -5.95
C HIS A 369 -1.71 11.27 -7.41
N LEU A 370 -2.33 10.14 -7.73
CA LEU A 370 -2.65 9.77 -9.11
C LEU A 370 -3.88 10.52 -9.65
N ALA A 371 -4.76 10.97 -8.76
CA ALA A 371 -5.93 11.77 -9.13
C ALA A 371 -5.58 13.25 -9.41
N ASP A 372 -4.43 13.73 -8.91
CA ASP A 372 -3.97 15.12 -9.03
C ASP A 372 -2.88 15.34 -10.09
N ILE A 373 -2.54 14.32 -10.89
CA ILE A 373 -1.77 14.53 -12.11
C ILE A 373 -2.71 15.16 -13.15
N ARG A 374 -2.94 16.47 -13.05
CA ARG A 374 -3.31 17.27 -14.23
C ARG A 374 -2.15 17.21 -15.20
N GLY A 375 -2.46 16.97 -16.48
CA GLY A 375 -1.53 17.16 -17.58
C GLY A 375 -0.96 18.58 -17.59
N GLU A 376 0.18 18.74 -18.26
CA GLU A 376 0.87 20.02 -18.43
C GLU A 376 -0.01 21.10 -19.09
N ASP A 377 -1.16 20.71 -19.65
CA ASP A 377 -2.03 21.51 -20.52
C ASP A 377 -3.15 22.27 -19.78
N GLY A 378 -3.24 22.20 -18.45
CA GLY A 378 -4.13 23.05 -17.64
C GLY A 378 -5.65 22.84 -17.80
N ARG A 379 -6.13 21.90 -18.63
CA ARG A 379 -7.58 21.70 -18.87
C ARG A 379 -8.27 20.88 -17.76
N LEU A 380 -9.36 21.43 -17.22
CA LEU A 380 -10.28 20.76 -16.29
C LEU A 380 -11.19 19.76 -17.02
N ARG A 381 -11.31 18.52 -16.52
CA ARG A 381 -12.37 17.59 -16.95
C ARG A 381 -13.63 17.80 -16.09
N LYS A 382 -14.77 17.98 -16.76
CA LYS A 382 -16.13 18.12 -16.19
C LYS A 382 -16.46 16.88 -15.33
N GLY A 383 -16.40 17.03 -14.01
CA GLY A 383 -16.75 15.98 -13.03
C GLY A 383 -16.66 16.45 -11.58
N LEU A 384 -16.64 17.77 -11.35
CA LEU A 384 -16.17 18.41 -10.12
C LEU A 384 -17.07 18.13 -8.91
N ALA A 385 -18.39 17.99 -9.10
CA ALA A 385 -19.33 17.76 -7.98
C ALA A 385 -19.26 16.33 -7.44
N ALA A 386 -19.39 15.32 -8.30
CA ALA A 386 -19.23 13.91 -7.91
C ALA A 386 -17.83 13.63 -7.34
N ARG A 387 -16.78 14.23 -7.93
CA ARG A 387 -15.41 14.16 -7.42
C ARG A 387 -15.25 14.82 -6.05
N ARG A 388 -15.92 15.96 -5.80
CA ARG A 388 -15.87 16.68 -4.51
C ARG A 388 -16.61 15.94 -3.41
N THR A 389 -17.81 15.42 -3.69
CA THR A 389 -18.59 14.61 -2.74
C THR A 389 -17.87 13.30 -2.42
N TRP A 390 -17.35 12.61 -3.43
CA TRP A 390 -16.51 11.44 -3.24
C TRP A 390 -15.27 11.74 -2.40
N SER A 391 -14.54 12.83 -2.71
CA SER A 391 -13.35 13.20 -1.93
C SER A 391 -13.67 13.54 -0.48
N ARG A 392 -14.85 14.14 -0.19
CA ARG A 392 -15.29 14.44 1.18
C ARG A 392 -15.67 13.19 1.94
N LEU A 393 -16.40 12.26 1.31
CA LEU A 393 -16.76 10.97 1.90
C LEU A 393 -15.51 10.15 2.20
N VAL A 394 -14.62 10.00 1.22
CA VAL A 394 -13.32 9.34 1.39
C VAL A 394 -12.54 10.00 2.53
N TYR A 395 -12.39 11.33 2.52
CA TYR A 395 -11.67 12.06 3.55
C TYR A 395 -12.24 11.83 4.96
N ALA A 396 -13.58 11.83 5.10
CA ALA A 396 -14.25 11.57 6.37
C ALA A 396 -14.00 10.14 6.86
N LEU A 397 -14.07 9.15 5.96
CA LEU A 397 -13.86 7.74 6.28
C LEU A 397 -12.39 7.39 6.55
N THR A 398 -11.45 8.03 5.86
CA THR A 398 -10.00 7.77 6.03
C THR A 398 -9.37 8.57 7.16
N ARG A 399 -10.06 9.59 7.70
CA ARG A 399 -9.55 10.46 8.77
C ARG A 399 -9.07 9.68 10.01
N PRO A 400 -9.82 8.70 10.54
CA PRO A 400 -9.35 7.91 11.69
C PRO A 400 -8.12 7.06 11.36
N ALA A 401 -8.03 6.52 10.14
CA ALA A 401 -6.86 5.78 9.65
C ALA A 401 -5.61 6.65 9.68
N TRP A 402 -5.78 7.86 9.13
CA TRP A 402 -4.74 8.89 9.11
C TRP A 402 -4.30 9.27 10.52
N ILE A 403 -5.23 9.45 11.47
CA ILE A 403 -4.92 9.77 12.88
C ILE A 403 -4.08 8.68 13.53
N ALA A 404 -4.46 7.41 13.33
CA ALA A 404 -3.75 6.27 13.88
C ALA A 404 -2.31 6.17 13.34
N GLU A 405 -2.14 6.32 12.02
CA GLU A 405 -0.83 6.30 11.37
C GLU A 405 0.04 7.50 11.80
N ALA A 406 -0.56 8.69 11.78
CA ALA A 406 0.03 9.93 12.27
C ALA A 406 0.55 9.80 13.71
N GLY A 407 -0.27 9.26 14.61
CA GLY A 407 0.07 9.11 16.02
C GLY A 407 1.27 8.19 16.24
N THR A 408 1.34 7.07 15.54
CA THR A 408 2.48 6.15 15.58
C THR A 408 3.77 6.85 15.14
N ARG A 409 3.71 7.58 14.02
CA ARG A 409 4.86 8.29 13.44
C ARG A 409 5.33 9.45 14.30
N VAL A 410 4.43 10.27 14.83
CA VAL A 410 4.76 11.41 15.70
C VAL A 410 5.38 10.92 17.01
N ASN A 411 4.84 9.86 17.63
CA ASN A 411 5.44 9.28 18.82
C ASN A 411 6.86 8.79 18.55
N GLN A 412 7.08 8.07 17.44
CA GLN A 412 8.42 7.65 17.07
C GLN A 412 9.35 8.84 16.85
N PHE A 413 8.87 9.91 16.22
CA PHE A 413 9.63 11.13 16.02
C PHE A 413 10.07 11.72 17.36
N GLU A 414 9.14 11.94 18.30
CA GLU A 414 9.45 12.46 19.64
C GLU A 414 10.48 11.59 20.37
N ARG A 415 10.31 10.27 20.36
CA ARG A 415 11.24 9.35 21.02
C ARG A 415 12.62 9.40 20.39
N SER A 416 12.68 9.47 19.06
CA SER A 416 13.95 9.60 18.35
C SER A 416 14.66 10.91 18.73
N ARG A 417 13.90 12.01 18.85
CA ARG A 417 14.43 13.30 19.32
C ARG A 417 14.93 13.23 20.77
N ARG A 418 14.16 12.61 21.69
CA ARG A 418 14.57 12.39 23.09
C ARG A 418 15.81 11.50 23.20
N ALA A 419 15.99 10.56 22.26
CA ALA A 419 17.18 9.71 22.18
C ALA A 419 18.40 10.38 21.52
N GLY A 420 18.34 11.70 21.25
CA GLY A 420 19.47 12.48 20.70
C GLY A 420 19.60 12.44 19.18
N ALA A 421 18.64 11.88 18.43
CA ALA A 421 18.70 11.89 16.98
C ALA A 421 18.52 13.30 16.40
N THR A 422 19.25 13.58 15.31
CA THR A 422 19.03 14.80 14.52
C THR A 422 17.58 14.88 14.02
N LYS A 423 17.10 16.08 13.72
CA LYS A 423 15.71 16.29 13.26
C LYS A 423 15.40 15.46 12.01
N TYR A 424 16.33 15.39 11.05
CA TYR A 424 16.20 14.55 9.88
C TYR A 424 16.26 13.05 10.17
N ALA A 425 17.20 12.60 10.99
CA ALA A 425 17.30 11.19 11.36
C ALA A 425 16.04 10.73 12.13
N ALA A 426 15.52 11.58 13.01
CA ALA A 426 14.27 11.34 13.74
C ALA A 426 13.07 11.25 12.78
N ALA A 427 12.95 12.17 11.82
CA ALA A 427 11.88 12.16 10.83
C ALA A 427 11.96 10.93 9.91
N ARG A 428 13.17 10.54 9.49
CA ARG A 428 13.42 9.32 8.71
C ARG A 428 13.09 8.05 9.53
N ALA A 429 13.51 7.99 10.78
CA ALA A 429 13.21 6.86 11.67
C ALA A 429 11.71 6.70 11.91
N ALA A 430 10.98 7.82 12.12
CA ALA A 430 9.53 7.84 12.23
C ALA A 430 8.82 7.37 10.95
N ARG A 431 9.32 7.78 9.77
CA ARG A 431 8.78 7.31 8.48
C ARG A 431 8.96 5.82 8.30
N MET A 432 10.13 5.29 8.66
CA MET A 432 10.45 3.87 8.52
C MET A 432 9.65 2.97 9.46
N VAL A 433 8.87 3.47 10.42
CA VAL A 433 8.04 2.59 11.28
C VAL A 433 6.92 1.91 10.50
N SER A 434 6.44 2.55 9.43
CA SER A 434 5.46 2.03 8.47
C SER A 434 6.07 2.06 7.06
N SER A 435 5.52 1.31 6.09
CA SER A 435 6.01 1.32 4.71
C SER A 435 6.05 2.74 4.11
N ASP A 436 7.23 3.22 3.68
CA ASP A 436 7.39 4.55 3.06
C ASP A 436 7.02 4.52 1.57
N PHE A 437 5.74 4.73 1.25
CA PHE A 437 5.19 4.58 -0.12
C PHE A 437 5.86 5.44 -1.20
N ALA A 438 6.62 6.46 -0.83
CA ALA A 438 7.29 7.30 -1.81
C ALA A 438 8.54 6.64 -2.44
N ASN A 439 9.05 5.57 -1.82
CA ASN A 439 10.18 4.80 -2.33
C ASN A 439 9.72 3.77 -3.37
N ILE A 440 9.76 4.14 -4.65
CA ILE A 440 9.51 3.23 -5.77
C ILE A 440 10.76 3.21 -6.64
N GLY A 441 11.27 2.03 -6.98
CA GLY A 441 12.53 1.85 -7.72
C GLY A 441 12.67 2.74 -8.97
N SER A 442 13.92 2.99 -9.40
CA SER A 442 14.20 3.95 -10.49
C SER A 442 13.70 3.53 -11.88
N SER A 443 13.33 2.25 -12.08
CA SER A 443 12.87 1.73 -13.37
C SER A 443 11.49 2.27 -13.76
N ARG A 444 11.36 2.78 -15.00
CA ARG A 444 10.09 3.32 -15.52
C ARG A 444 9.00 2.24 -15.61
N GLY A 445 9.30 1.09 -16.23
CA GLY A 445 8.31 0.01 -16.41
C GLY A 445 7.87 -0.59 -15.08
N TRP A 446 8.80 -0.71 -14.12
CA TRP A 446 8.49 -1.16 -12.77
C TRP A 446 7.53 -0.22 -12.05
N ARG A 447 7.80 1.09 -12.08
CA ARG A 447 6.90 2.09 -11.49
C ARG A 447 5.51 2.02 -12.09
N MET A 448 5.41 1.92 -13.41
CA MET A 448 4.12 1.76 -14.09
C MET A 448 3.37 0.53 -13.56
N TYR A 449 4.05 -0.60 -13.43
CA TYR A 449 3.45 -1.83 -12.91
C TYR A 449 2.98 -1.69 -11.45
N VAL A 450 3.84 -1.18 -10.56
CA VAL A 450 3.51 -0.97 -9.13
C VAL A 450 2.30 -0.05 -8.95
N HIS A 451 2.11 0.94 -9.84
CA HIS A 451 0.93 1.79 -9.81
C HIS A 451 -0.38 1.08 -10.21
N THR A 452 -0.32 -0.10 -10.83
CA THR A 452 -1.52 -0.87 -11.20
C THR A 452 -1.93 -1.91 -10.16
N VAL A 453 -1.04 -2.30 -9.26
CA VAL A 453 -1.26 -3.39 -8.30
C VAL A 453 -1.48 -2.83 -6.87
N PRO A 454 -2.62 -3.13 -6.22
CA PRO A 454 -2.88 -2.75 -4.83
C PRO A 454 -1.81 -3.27 -3.87
N PHE A 455 -1.35 -2.43 -2.94
CA PHE A 455 -0.43 -2.76 -1.84
C PHE A 455 0.94 -3.38 -2.21
N LEU A 456 1.23 -3.65 -3.49
CA LEU A 456 2.50 -4.24 -3.94
C LEU A 456 3.71 -3.41 -3.51
N ASN A 457 3.61 -2.09 -3.60
CA ASN A 457 4.66 -1.19 -3.13
C ASN A 457 4.91 -1.35 -1.62
N ALA A 458 3.84 -1.42 -0.83
CA ALA A 458 3.87 -1.62 0.61
C ALA A 458 4.63 -2.90 0.98
N ALA A 459 4.27 -3.98 0.28
CA ALA A 459 4.82 -5.31 0.47
C ALA A 459 6.33 -5.33 0.26
N ILE A 460 6.77 -4.74 -0.86
CA ILE A 460 8.19 -4.71 -1.24
C ILE A 460 8.99 -3.81 -0.29
N GLN A 461 8.41 -2.70 0.15
CA GLN A 461 9.04 -1.82 1.13
C GLN A 461 9.15 -2.47 2.51
N GLY A 462 8.14 -3.20 2.96
CA GLY A 462 8.20 -3.98 4.20
C GLY A 462 9.29 -5.05 4.16
N LEU A 463 9.46 -5.72 3.01
CA LEU A 463 10.55 -6.68 2.79
C LEU A 463 11.93 -6.00 2.74
N ASP A 464 12.05 -4.85 2.08
CA ASP A 464 13.31 -4.09 2.05
C ASP A 464 13.69 -3.58 3.43
N GLN A 465 12.73 -3.13 4.23
CA GLN A 465 12.97 -2.72 5.60
C GLN A 465 13.52 -3.87 6.44
N LEU A 466 12.90 -5.05 6.37
CA LEU A 466 13.40 -6.24 7.06
C LEU A 466 14.82 -6.60 6.60
N TYR A 467 15.07 -6.55 5.29
CA TYR A 467 16.39 -6.74 4.73
C TYR A 467 17.41 -5.71 5.24
N GLN A 468 17.04 -4.42 5.31
CA GLN A 468 17.91 -3.34 5.78
C GLN A 468 18.34 -3.54 7.24
N ILE A 469 17.44 -4.02 8.09
CA ILE A 469 17.74 -4.33 9.50
C ILE A 469 18.84 -5.40 9.61
N PHE A 470 18.74 -6.47 8.82
CA PHE A 470 19.67 -7.61 8.90
C PHE A 470 20.88 -7.51 7.95
N ARG A 471 20.93 -6.49 7.09
CA ARG A 471 22.02 -6.30 6.12
C ARG A 471 23.37 -6.19 6.83
N LYS A 472 24.35 -6.95 6.33
CA LYS A 472 25.76 -6.79 6.74
C LYS A 472 26.37 -5.57 6.02
N PRO A 473 27.16 -4.71 6.70
CA PRO A 473 27.99 -3.70 6.03
C PRO A 473 28.84 -4.34 4.92
N ARG A 474 29.05 -3.64 3.80
CA ARG A 474 29.81 -4.18 2.66
C ARG A 474 31.26 -4.43 3.09
N ARG A 475 31.75 -5.66 2.89
CA ARG A 475 33.20 -5.98 2.93
C ARG A 475 33.89 -5.28 1.75
N GLY A 476 34.90 -4.47 2.04
CA GLY A 476 35.75 -3.84 1.02
C GLY A 476 36.54 -2.63 1.49
N ASP A 477 36.21 -2.03 2.64
CA ASP A 477 36.93 -0.87 3.18
C ASP A 477 37.49 -1.18 4.59
N PRO A 478 38.82 -1.12 4.81
CA PRO A 478 39.45 -1.38 6.11
C PRO A 478 38.90 -0.49 7.24
N ALA A 479 38.38 0.70 6.92
CA ALA A 479 37.80 1.64 7.89
C ALA A 479 36.31 1.40 8.22
N ALA A 480 35.57 0.60 7.43
CA ALA A 480 34.11 0.44 7.57
C ALA A 480 33.66 -0.97 8.02
N SER A 481 34.58 -1.75 8.60
CA SER A 481 34.35 -3.19 8.85
C SER A 481 33.47 -3.52 10.07
N ALA A 482 33.10 -2.54 10.91
CA ALA A 482 32.24 -2.77 12.07
C ALA A 482 30.86 -2.13 11.89
N ARG A 483 29.78 -2.89 12.17
CA ARG A 483 28.44 -2.30 12.36
C ARG A 483 28.53 -1.13 13.34
N THR A 484 27.80 -0.04 13.13
CA THR A 484 27.76 1.04 14.12
C THR A 484 27.14 0.54 15.43
N ALA A 485 27.47 1.17 16.57
CA ALA A 485 26.89 0.82 17.87
C ALA A 485 25.35 0.87 17.83
N ASP A 486 24.81 1.89 17.14
CA ASP A 486 23.41 2.07 16.83
C ASP A 486 22.79 0.90 16.05
N GLN A 487 23.44 0.43 14.98
CA GLN A 487 22.96 -0.71 14.21
C GLN A 487 22.92 -1.99 15.06
N ARG A 488 23.93 -2.20 15.92
CA ARG A 488 23.92 -3.34 16.86
C ARG A 488 22.80 -3.22 17.88
N ALA A 489 22.55 -2.03 18.42
CA ALA A 489 21.45 -1.79 19.35
C ALA A 489 20.09 -2.06 18.70
N HIS A 490 19.89 -1.59 17.45
CA HIS A 490 18.66 -1.82 16.70
C HIS A 490 18.43 -3.31 16.40
N ILE A 491 19.45 -4.04 15.93
CA ILE A 491 19.34 -5.49 15.68
C ILE A 491 19.01 -6.25 16.96
N ARG A 492 19.70 -5.96 18.08
CA ARG A 492 19.42 -6.60 19.38
C ARG A 492 17.98 -6.35 19.80
N LYS A 493 17.49 -5.12 19.67
CA LYS A 493 16.11 -4.76 19.97
C LYS A 493 15.13 -5.52 19.09
N VAL A 494 15.38 -5.63 17.78
CA VAL A 494 14.53 -6.39 16.83
C VAL A 494 14.48 -7.87 17.21
N ILE A 495 15.63 -8.48 17.52
CA ILE A 495 15.69 -9.89 17.94
C ILE A 495 14.95 -10.10 19.25
N TRP A 496 15.15 -9.23 20.24
CA TRP A 496 14.49 -9.33 21.54
C TRP A 496 12.96 -9.17 21.41
N SER A 497 12.51 -8.07 20.78
CA SER A 497 11.08 -7.78 20.60
C SER A 497 10.39 -8.80 19.69
N GLY A 498 11.04 -9.22 18.60
CA GLY A 498 10.59 -10.30 17.75
C GLY A 498 10.53 -11.64 18.49
N GLY A 499 11.51 -11.91 19.36
CA GLY A 499 11.51 -13.07 20.26
C GLY A 499 10.35 -13.06 21.26
N CYS A 500 9.98 -11.90 21.81
CA CYS A 500 8.80 -11.77 22.65
C CYS A 500 7.51 -12.09 21.87
N LEU A 501 7.37 -11.62 20.63
CA LEU A 501 6.21 -11.96 19.78
C LEU A 501 6.19 -13.45 19.43
N ALA A 502 7.34 -14.03 19.12
CA ALA A 502 7.48 -15.47 18.87
C ALA A 502 7.06 -16.28 20.10
N ALA A 503 7.55 -15.92 21.28
CA ALA A 503 7.18 -16.59 22.53
C ALA A 503 5.67 -16.52 22.79
N LEU A 504 5.05 -15.33 22.65
CA LEU A 504 3.60 -15.17 22.82
C LEU A 504 2.79 -15.98 21.80
N SER A 505 3.26 -16.03 20.55
CA SER A 505 2.64 -16.83 19.48
C SER A 505 2.75 -18.34 19.74
N CYS A 506 3.91 -18.81 20.20
CA CYS A 506 4.10 -20.19 20.63
C CYS A 506 3.20 -20.55 21.83
N VAL A 507 3.07 -19.63 22.80
CA VAL A 507 2.14 -19.79 23.93
C VAL A 507 0.69 -19.85 23.44
N ALA A 508 0.29 -18.99 22.51
CA ALA A 508 -1.05 -19.01 21.92
C ALA A 508 -1.33 -20.32 21.17
N TRP A 509 -0.36 -20.82 20.40
CA TRP A 509 -0.46 -22.11 19.71
C TRP A 509 -0.58 -23.27 20.71
N ALA A 510 0.26 -23.30 21.75
CA ALA A 510 0.19 -24.32 22.81
C ALA A 510 -1.11 -24.24 23.62
N PHE A 511 -1.60 -23.03 23.86
CA PHE A 511 -2.88 -22.78 24.51
C PHE A 511 -4.04 -23.36 23.71
N ASN A 512 -4.06 -23.18 22.39
CA ASN A 512 -5.05 -23.82 21.53
C ASN A 512 -4.94 -25.36 21.55
N GLY A 513 -3.72 -25.88 21.70
CA GLY A 513 -3.47 -27.32 21.85
C GLY A 513 -3.80 -27.94 23.20
N SER A 514 -4.10 -27.13 24.22
CA SER A 514 -4.23 -27.60 25.60
C SER A 514 -5.52 -28.37 25.91
N THR A 515 -6.58 -28.20 25.11
CA THR A 515 -7.86 -28.92 25.28
C THR A 515 -8.32 -29.46 23.93
N ARG A 516 -8.90 -30.67 23.92
CA ARG A 516 -9.40 -31.28 22.68
C ARG A 516 -10.40 -30.38 21.93
N ALA A 517 -11.25 -29.64 22.65
CA ALA A 517 -12.22 -28.73 22.05
C ALA A 517 -11.54 -27.56 21.30
N ARG A 518 -10.58 -26.89 21.96
CA ARG A 518 -9.77 -25.81 21.35
C ARG A 518 -8.93 -26.29 20.18
N GLU A 519 -8.29 -27.43 20.32
CA GLU A 519 -7.46 -28.00 19.26
C GLU A 519 -8.29 -28.28 18.02
N ARG A 520 -9.50 -28.84 18.20
CA ARG A 520 -10.45 -29.06 17.09
C ARG A 520 -10.87 -27.76 16.42
N ALA A 521 -11.19 -26.73 17.21
CA ALA A 521 -11.61 -25.43 16.69
C ALA A 521 -10.48 -24.75 15.90
N TYR A 522 -9.25 -24.80 16.41
CA TYR A 522 -8.06 -24.31 15.73
C TYR A 522 -7.77 -25.09 14.46
N GLN A 523 -7.80 -26.42 14.48
CA GLN A 523 -7.52 -27.24 13.29
C GLN A 523 -8.51 -26.98 12.14
N GLY A 524 -9.78 -26.75 12.46
CA GLY A 524 -10.84 -26.48 11.47
C GLY A 524 -10.80 -25.08 10.84
N GLU A 525 -9.92 -24.20 11.31
CA GLU A 525 -9.69 -22.88 10.73
C GLU A 525 -9.11 -22.98 9.32
N THR A 526 -9.51 -22.04 8.44
CA THR A 526 -9.00 -21.99 7.07
C THR A 526 -7.51 -21.65 7.06
N ASP A 527 -6.78 -22.08 6.04
CA ASP A 527 -5.34 -21.81 5.95
C ASP A 527 -5.07 -20.29 5.88
N TYR A 528 -5.96 -19.52 5.25
CA TYR A 528 -5.92 -18.06 5.25
C TYR A 528 -6.10 -17.45 6.64
N ASP A 529 -7.11 -17.91 7.40
CA ASP A 529 -7.36 -17.39 8.74
C ASP A 529 -6.18 -17.71 9.68
N LYS A 530 -5.66 -18.94 9.63
CA LYS A 530 -4.46 -19.32 10.39
C LYS A 530 -3.24 -18.50 10.00
N ALA A 531 -3.07 -18.15 8.73
CA ALA A 531 -1.96 -17.29 8.31
C ALA A 531 -2.16 -15.85 8.81
N SER A 532 -3.38 -15.32 8.73
CA SER A 532 -3.68 -13.90 8.94
C SER A 532 -3.88 -13.49 10.41
N TRP A 533 -4.16 -14.46 11.29
CA TRP A 533 -4.55 -14.22 12.68
C TRP A 533 -3.79 -15.10 13.67
N VAL A 534 -3.54 -14.56 14.87
CA VAL A 534 -3.30 -15.36 16.08
C VAL A 534 -4.65 -15.46 16.78
N THR A 535 -5.19 -16.68 16.84
CA THR A 535 -6.52 -16.95 17.39
C THR A 535 -6.37 -17.58 18.76
N LEU A 536 -7.13 -17.12 19.75
CA LEU A 536 -7.22 -17.71 21.08
C LEU A 536 -8.66 -18.17 21.30
N TYR A 537 -8.88 -19.48 21.42
CA TYR A 537 -10.20 -20.04 21.70
C TYR A 537 -10.48 -20.10 23.20
N ASP A 538 -11.75 -19.95 23.58
CA ASP A 538 -12.20 -20.22 24.95
C ASP A 538 -12.11 -21.72 25.31
N VAL A 539 -12.41 -22.09 26.55
CA VAL A 539 -12.29 -23.49 27.02
C VAL A 539 -13.17 -24.45 26.21
N ALA A 540 -14.34 -23.98 25.76
CA ALA A 540 -15.30 -24.75 24.97
C ALA A 540 -14.92 -24.85 23.48
N GLY A 541 -14.03 -24.00 22.98
CA GLY A 541 -13.71 -23.92 21.54
C GLY A 541 -14.74 -23.13 20.73
N ASP A 542 -15.65 -22.43 21.38
CA ASP A 542 -16.78 -21.75 20.77
C ASP A 542 -16.44 -20.29 20.46
N ALA A 543 -15.96 -19.53 21.45
CA ALA A 543 -15.59 -18.13 21.26
C ALA A 543 -14.10 -17.97 20.95
N ASP A 544 -13.77 -16.99 20.10
CA ASP A 544 -12.38 -16.70 19.73
C ASP A 544 -12.00 -15.22 19.78
N ILE A 545 -10.80 -14.97 20.29
CA ILE A 545 -10.12 -13.67 20.20
C ILE A 545 -9.11 -13.73 19.06
N ARG A 546 -9.28 -12.88 18.05
CA ARG A 546 -8.37 -12.81 16.90
C ARG A 546 -7.50 -11.57 16.93
N ILE A 547 -6.20 -11.78 16.95
CA ILE A 547 -5.18 -10.72 16.87
C ILE A 547 -4.59 -10.73 15.45
N PRO A 548 -4.64 -9.60 14.71
CA PRO A 548 -4.17 -9.58 13.34
C PRO A 548 -2.64 -9.67 13.30
N VAL A 549 -2.15 -10.57 12.45
CA VAL A 549 -0.70 -10.75 12.25
C VAL A 549 -0.18 -9.55 11.43
N PRO A 550 0.91 -8.87 11.87
CA PRO A 550 1.54 -7.81 11.10
C PRO A 550 2.21 -8.37 9.83
N PHE A 551 2.17 -7.61 8.74
CA PHE A 551 2.82 -8.00 7.49
C PHE A 551 4.34 -8.13 7.65
N GLN A 552 4.96 -9.05 6.90
CA GLN A 552 6.39 -9.42 6.89
C GLN A 552 6.99 -9.84 8.25
N ILE A 553 6.98 -8.96 9.24
CA ILE A 553 7.47 -9.19 10.61
C ILE A 553 6.68 -10.29 11.29
N GLY A 554 5.35 -10.29 11.16
CA GLY A 554 4.51 -11.35 11.71
C GLY A 554 4.68 -12.68 10.97
N ALA A 555 4.93 -12.66 9.66
CA ALA A 555 5.32 -13.87 8.95
C ALA A 555 6.63 -14.45 9.55
N ALA A 556 7.63 -13.61 9.79
CA ALA A 556 8.94 -14.03 10.29
C ALA A 556 8.96 -14.44 11.77
N PHE A 557 8.34 -13.66 12.65
CA PHE A 557 8.45 -13.82 14.11
C PHE A 557 7.22 -14.45 14.77
N ILE A 558 6.07 -14.58 14.09
CA ILE A 558 4.88 -15.24 14.64
C ILE A 558 4.65 -16.56 13.89
N LYS A 559 4.48 -16.50 12.57
CA LYS A 559 4.07 -17.68 11.80
C LYS A 559 5.17 -18.70 11.57
N LEU A 560 6.41 -18.29 11.30
CA LEU A 560 7.51 -19.27 11.17
C LEU A 560 7.72 -20.11 12.44
N PRO A 561 7.75 -19.52 13.67
CA PRO A 561 7.76 -20.31 14.90
C PRO A 561 6.57 -21.25 15.06
N GLU A 562 5.34 -20.80 14.78
CA GLU A 562 4.14 -21.67 14.82
C GLU A 562 4.26 -22.84 13.83
N VAL A 563 4.75 -22.60 12.61
CA VAL A 563 5.00 -23.65 11.61
C VAL A 563 6.04 -24.65 12.10
N ALA A 564 7.13 -24.17 12.71
CA ALA A 564 8.16 -25.04 13.26
C ALA A 564 7.61 -25.92 14.39
N LEU A 565 6.81 -25.37 15.30
CA LEU A 565 6.15 -26.13 16.36
C LEU A 565 5.13 -27.14 15.81
N ASP A 566 4.34 -26.75 14.82
CA ASP A 566 3.33 -27.62 14.21
C ASP A 566 3.96 -28.80 13.45
N LEU A 567 5.12 -28.58 12.83
CA LEU A 567 5.95 -29.63 12.23
C LEU A 567 6.57 -30.57 13.29
N VAL A 568 7.16 -30.02 14.36
CA VAL A 568 7.72 -30.81 15.47
C VAL A 568 6.64 -31.64 16.16
N ALA A 569 5.43 -31.10 16.28
CA ALA A 569 4.28 -31.81 16.86
C ALA A 569 3.62 -32.81 15.90
N GLY A 570 4.11 -32.96 14.66
CA GLY A 570 3.58 -33.91 13.67
C GLY A 570 2.16 -33.61 13.19
N ARG A 571 1.67 -32.37 13.33
CA ARG A 571 0.31 -31.97 12.95
C ARG A 571 0.21 -31.59 11.47
N GLU A 572 1.28 -31.04 10.90
CA GLU A 572 1.40 -30.61 9.49
C GLU A 572 0.25 -29.71 8.98
N THR A 573 -0.44 -29.02 9.89
CA THR A 573 -1.54 -28.13 9.55
C THR A 573 -1.06 -26.81 8.97
N LEU A 574 0.18 -26.39 9.26
CA LEU A 574 0.76 -25.10 8.84
C LEU A 574 1.89 -25.24 7.80
N ALA A 575 2.06 -26.41 7.18
CA ALA A 575 3.17 -26.65 6.24
C ALA A 575 2.73 -26.90 4.79
N GLY A 576 1.43 -26.95 4.51
CA GLY A 576 0.91 -27.26 3.18
C GLY A 576 1.12 -26.14 2.14
N PRO A 577 1.18 -26.46 0.83
CA PRO A 577 1.32 -25.46 -0.24
C PRO A 577 0.26 -24.34 -0.21
N LYS A 578 -0.98 -24.66 0.19
CA LYS A 578 -2.08 -23.68 0.36
C LYS A 578 -1.83 -22.71 1.51
N PHE A 579 -1.29 -23.18 2.63
CA PHE A 579 -0.88 -22.32 3.73
C PHE A 579 0.31 -21.45 3.35
N VAL A 580 1.34 -22.01 2.69
CA VAL A 580 2.49 -21.22 2.21
C VAL A 580 2.03 -20.15 1.22
N TRP A 581 1.13 -20.49 0.29
CA TRP A 581 0.52 -19.52 -0.62
C TRP A 581 -0.23 -18.42 0.12
N SER A 582 -1.03 -18.79 1.14
CA SER A 582 -1.76 -17.86 2.00
C SER A 582 -0.83 -16.97 2.82
N LEU A 583 0.29 -17.49 3.31
CA LEU A 583 1.30 -16.72 4.03
C LEU A 583 2.01 -15.72 3.11
N VAL A 584 2.36 -16.12 1.89
CA VAL A 584 3.01 -15.24 0.90
C VAL A 584 2.06 -14.15 0.42
N HIS A 585 0.84 -14.50 0.00
CA HIS A 585 -0.10 -13.53 -0.56
C HIS A 585 -0.85 -12.74 0.51
N GLY A 586 -1.12 -13.37 1.66
CA GLY A 586 -1.84 -12.77 2.80
C GLY A 586 -0.94 -11.97 3.74
N ASN A 587 0.27 -12.44 4.08
CA ASN A 587 1.13 -11.79 5.07
C ASN A 587 2.38 -11.10 4.49
N LEU A 588 2.90 -11.56 3.35
CA LEU A 588 3.93 -10.80 2.63
C LEU A 588 3.32 -9.78 1.67
N ALA A 589 1.99 -9.82 1.45
CA ALA A 589 1.20 -8.90 0.64
C ALA A 589 1.67 -8.76 -0.82
N VAL A 590 2.29 -9.81 -1.38
CA VAL A 590 2.82 -9.79 -2.75
C VAL A 590 1.68 -10.02 -3.75
N GLY A 591 0.96 -8.96 -4.10
CA GLY A 591 0.05 -8.95 -5.24
C GLY A 591 0.80 -8.92 -6.56
N TRP A 592 0.38 -9.72 -7.54
CA TRP A 592 1.02 -9.80 -8.86
C TRP A 592 0.05 -9.55 -10.02
N VAL A 593 -1.20 -9.19 -9.71
CA VAL A 593 -2.25 -8.95 -10.70
C VAL A 593 -2.74 -7.51 -10.54
N PRO A 594 -2.84 -6.71 -11.62
CA PRO A 594 -3.45 -5.40 -11.60
C PRO A 594 -4.86 -5.42 -10.98
N ALA A 595 -5.24 -4.37 -10.25
CA ALA A 595 -6.51 -4.30 -9.51
C ALA A 595 -7.74 -4.61 -10.39
N VAL A 596 -7.73 -4.12 -11.64
CA VAL A 596 -8.80 -4.35 -12.62
C VAL A 596 -8.91 -5.82 -13.00
N ALA A 597 -7.78 -6.48 -13.22
CA ALA A 597 -7.73 -7.86 -13.70
C ALA A 597 -7.96 -8.88 -12.58
N GLN A 598 -7.74 -8.51 -11.32
CA GLN A 598 -7.80 -9.44 -10.19
C GLN A 598 -9.12 -10.23 -10.15
N PRO A 599 -10.32 -9.62 -10.13
CA PRO A 599 -11.57 -10.40 -10.07
C PRO A 599 -11.82 -11.26 -11.32
N ILE A 600 -11.32 -10.82 -12.49
CA ILE A 600 -11.46 -11.55 -13.74
C ILE A 600 -10.63 -12.84 -13.69
N VAL A 601 -9.38 -12.73 -13.21
CA VAL A 601 -8.50 -13.89 -13.00
C VAL A 601 -9.09 -14.82 -11.94
N GLU A 602 -9.60 -14.26 -10.85
CA GLU A 602 -10.21 -15.03 -9.76
C GLU A 602 -11.41 -15.85 -10.26
N ILE A 603 -12.32 -15.26 -11.03
CA ILE A 603 -13.46 -15.94 -11.65
C ILE A 603 -12.99 -17.01 -12.65
N ARG A 604 -12.03 -16.68 -13.52
CA ARG A 604 -11.54 -17.62 -14.54
C ARG A 604 -10.85 -18.84 -13.94
N THR A 605 -10.14 -18.64 -12.83
CA THR A 605 -9.44 -19.71 -12.10
C THR A 605 -10.33 -20.38 -11.06
N ASN A 606 -11.55 -19.87 -10.84
CA ASN A 606 -12.43 -20.21 -9.72
C ASN A 606 -11.71 -20.21 -8.37
N ARG A 607 -10.71 -19.35 -8.19
CA ARG A 607 -9.92 -19.23 -6.96
C ARG A 607 -9.85 -17.78 -6.56
N ASN A 608 -10.12 -17.49 -5.29
CA ASN A 608 -9.88 -16.17 -4.73
C ASN A 608 -8.38 -15.87 -4.70
N PHE A 609 -8.02 -14.62 -4.43
CA PHE A 609 -6.62 -14.18 -4.29
C PHE A 609 -5.77 -15.06 -3.34
N PHE A 610 -6.41 -15.66 -2.33
CA PHE A 610 -5.77 -16.46 -1.29
C PHE A 610 -5.70 -17.96 -1.62
N GLY A 611 -6.22 -18.38 -2.77
CA GLY A 611 -6.17 -19.77 -3.25
C GLY A 611 -7.35 -20.66 -2.84
N ASP A 612 -8.36 -20.12 -2.14
CA ASP A 612 -9.61 -20.84 -1.87
C ASP A 612 -10.54 -20.78 -3.07
N GLU A 613 -11.37 -21.80 -3.25
CA GLU A 613 -12.32 -21.87 -4.37
C GLU A 613 -13.50 -20.90 -4.15
N ILE A 614 -13.88 -20.16 -5.20
CA ILE A 614 -15.00 -19.20 -5.13
C ILE A 614 -16.33 -19.95 -5.16
N ILE A 615 -16.53 -20.75 -6.20
CA ILE A 615 -17.61 -21.71 -6.32
C ILE A 615 -17.06 -23.03 -5.80
N PRO A 616 -17.57 -23.55 -4.68
CA PRO A 616 -17.18 -24.86 -4.21
C PRO A 616 -17.48 -25.93 -5.27
N PRO A 617 -16.65 -26.96 -5.37
CA PRO A 617 -16.82 -28.07 -6.30
C PRO A 617 -18.23 -28.71 -6.28
N TYR A 618 -18.90 -28.77 -5.12
CA TYR A 618 -20.25 -29.32 -5.02
C TYR A 618 -21.35 -28.44 -5.67
N MET A 619 -21.12 -27.14 -5.81
CA MET A 619 -22.01 -26.19 -6.49
C MET A 619 -21.64 -26.01 -7.96
N ALA A 620 -20.47 -26.48 -8.40
CA ALA A 620 -19.98 -26.25 -9.76
C ALA A 620 -20.90 -26.81 -10.85
N ASN A 621 -21.66 -27.87 -10.54
CA ASN A 621 -22.61 -28.50 -11.47
C ASN A 621 -24.05 -27.93 -11.34
N TRP A 622 -24.28 -26.92 -10.50
CA TRP A 622 -25.60 -26.30 -10.35
C TRP A 622 -25.84 -25.25 -11.46
N PRO A 623 -27.11 -24.94 -11.80
CA PRO A 623 -27.44 -23.80 -12.65
C PRO A 623 -26.77 -22.53 -12.12
N ALA A 624 -26.28 -21.67 -13.03
CA ALA A 624 -25.46 -20.51 -12.66
C ALA A 624 -26.17 -19.62 -11.64
N GLU A 625 -27.45 -19.29 -11.84
CA GLU A 625 -28.22 -18.49 -10.88
C GLU A 625 -28.33 -19.08 -9.46
N ARG A 626 -28.19 -20.41 -9.30
CA ARG A 626 -28.28 -21.11 -7.99
C ARG A 626 -26.94 -21.29 -7.29
N GLN A 627 -25.83 -20.87 -7.90
CA GLN A 627 -24.50 -21.00 -7.32
C GLN A 627 -24.26 -19.91 -6.26
N TYR A 628 -24.95 -20.02 -5.13
CA TYR A 628 -24.83 -19.12 -3.99
C TYR A 628 -25.16 -19.84 -2.68
N PHE A 629 -24.87 -19.18 -1.56
CA PHE A 629 -25.23 -19.69 -0.24
C PHE A 629 -26.38 -18.87 0.34
N ASP A 630 -27.50 -19.52 0.65
CA ASP A 630 -28.65 -18.88 1.30
C ASP A 630 -28.28 -18.17 2.60
N ARG A 631 -27.29 -18.68 3.35
CA ARG A 631 -26.78 -18.05 4.57
C ARG A 631 -25.95 -16.79 4.32
N SER A 632 -25.08 -16.82 3.31
CA SER A 632 -23.89 -15.97 3.28
C SER A 632 -23.82 -15.01 2.11
N THR A 633 -24.51 -15.30 1.01
CA THR A 633 -24.59 -14.44 -0.18
C THR A 633 -25.75 -13.45 -0.03
N PRO A 634 -25.49 -12.12 0.02
CA PRO A 634 -26.53 -11.10 0.01
C PRO A 634 -27.57 -11.23 -1.12
N LEU A 635 -28.84 -10.90 -0.84
CA LEU A 635 -29.96 -10.85 -1.78
C LEU A 635 -29.66 -10.01 -3.04
N PRO A 636 -29.05 -8.81 -2.96
CA PRO A 636 -28.72 -8.03 -4.15
C PRO A 636 -27.86 -8.79 -5.16
N TYR A 637 -26.91 -9.62 -4.70
CA TYR A 637 -26.09 -10.42 -5.61
C TYR A 637 -26.90 -11.55 -6.25
N ARG A 638 -27.86 -12.12 -5.52
CA ARG A 638 -28.75 -13.18 -6.03
C ARG A 638 -29.64 -12.66 -7.14
N GLU A 639 -30.23 -11.48 -6.96
CA GLU A 639 -31.07 -10.85 -7.99
C GLU A 639 -30.27 -10.47 -9.24
N VAL A 640 -29.10 -9.85 -9.06
CA VAL A 640 -28.23 -9.50 -10.19
C VAL A 640 -27.73 -10.76 -10.91
N GLY A 641 -27.36 -11.80 -10.16
CA GLY A 641 -26.93 -13.07 -10.74
C GLY A 641 -28.06 -13.77 -11.51
N ALA A 642 -29.28 -13.79 -10.96
CA ALA A 642 -30.46 -14.33 -11.64
C ALA A 642 -30.82 -13.54 -12.91
N ALA A 643 -30.79 -12.21 -12.86
CA ALA A 643 -31.12 -11.35 -14.00
C ALA A 643 -30.12 -11.49 -15.17
N LEU A 644 -28.84 -11.73 -14.85
CA LEU A 644 -27.76 -11.86 -15.84
C LEU A 644 -27.42 -13.33 -16.19
N ASN A 645 -28.11 -14.31 -15.60
CA ASN A 645 -27.80 -15.74 -15.72
C ASN A 645 -26.31 -16.05 -15.41
N VAL A 646 -25.80 -15.46 -14.32
CA VAL A 646 -24.44 -15.66 -13.82
C VAL A 646 -24.45 -16.03 -12.34
N SER A 647 -23.41 -16.73 -11.89
CA SER A 647 -23.23 -17.06 -10.49
C SER A 647 -23.25 -15.82 -9.59
N PRO A 648 -24.14 -15.74 -8.58
CA PRO A 648 -24.09 -14.65 -7.60
C PRO A 648 -22.77 -14.59 -6.84
N LEU A 649 -22.06 -15.72 -6.70
CA LEU A 649 -20.70 -15.74 -6.13
C LEU A 649 -19.69 -15.03 -7.03
N HIS A 650 -19.80 -15.15 -8.36
CA HIS A 650 -18.98 -14.37 -9.28
C HIS A 650 -19.31 -12.87 -9.22
N VAL A 651 -20.60 -12.51 -9.18
CA VAL A 651 -21.02 -11.10 -9.01
C VAL A 651 -20.43 -10.54 -7.70
N GLN A 652 -20.55 -11.31 -6.62
CA GLN A 652 -19.98 -10.96 -5.33
C GLN A 652 -18.46 -10.77 -5.40
N THR A 653 -17.73 -11.62 -6.13
CA THR A 653 -16.28 -11.48 -6.33
C THR A 653 -15.91 -10.22 -7.11
N VAL A 654 -16.61 -9.90 -8.20
CA VAL A 654 -16.38 -8.66 -8.97
C VAL A 654 -16.61 -7.44 -8.09
N VAL A 655 -17.78 -7.38 -7.45
CA VAL A 655 -18.14 -6.23 -6.61
C VAL A 655 -17.15 -6.10 -5.47
N ARG A 656 -16.84 -7.17 -4.73
CA ARG A 656 -15.86 -7.11 -3.62
C ARG A 656 -14.45 -6.74 -4.09
N GLY A 657 -14.00 -7.26 -5.23
CA GLY A 657 -12.67 -6.97 -5.73
C GLY A 657 -12.49 -5.53 -6.21
N TRP A 658 -13.51 -4.95 -6.85
CA TRP A 658 -13.43 -3.57 -7.38
C TRP A 658 -13.94 -2.49 -6.41
N THR A 659 -14.82 -2.83 -5.47
CA THR A 659 -15.38 -1.86 -4.50
C THR A 659 -14.87 -2.08 -3.07
N GLY A 660 -14.09 -3.14 -2.86
CA GLY A 660 -13.51 -3.47 -1.57
C GLY A 660 -14.56 -3.70 -0.48
N HIS A 661 -14.21 -3.28 0.73
CA HIS A 661 -15.05 -3.45 1.91
C HIS A 661 -16.21 -2.45 1.94
N LEU A 662 -16.05 -1.25 1.36
CA LEU A 662 -17.09 -0.21 1.30
C LEU A 662 -18.27 -0.64 0.42
N GLY A 663 -18.04 -1.21 -0.77
CA GLY A 663 -19.17 -1.71 -1.57
C GLY A 663 -19.82 -2.95 -0.98
N ASN A 664 -19.05 -3.84 -0.34
CA ASN A 664 -19.64 -4.94 0.43
C ASN A 664 -20.50 -4.41 1.60
N ALA A 665 -20.13 -3.28 2.20
CA ALA A 665 -20.93 -2.64 3.23
C ALA A 665 -22.26 -2.09 2.69
N ALA A 666 -22.21 -1.42 1.53
CA ALA A 666 -23.41 -0.93 0.85
C ALA A 666 -24.35 -2.09 0.47
N VAL A 667 -23.79 -3.19 -0.05
CA VAL A 667 -24.58 -4.39 -0.38
C VAL A 667 -25.18 -5.03 0.86
N VAL A 668 -24.47 -5.05 1.99
CA VAL A 668 -25.03 -5.52 3.27
C VAL A 668 -26.18 -4.64 3.73
N ALA A 669 -26.11 -3.32 3.56
CA ALA A 669 -27.21 -2.42 3.88
C ALA A 669 -28.42 -2.63 2.96
N LEU A 670 -28.19 -2.80 1.65
CA LEU A 670 -29.24 -3.13 0.68
C LEU A 670 -29.89 -4.49 0.98
N ASP A 671 -29.08 -5.50 1.33
CA ASP A 671 -29.53 -6.83 1.77
C ASP A 671 -30.37 -6.79 3.05
N GLU A 672 -30.19 -5.77 3.89
CA GLU A 672 -31.05 -5.55 5.06
C GLU A 672 -32.37 -4.87 4.64
N ALA A 673 -32.30 -3.85 3.79
CA ALA A 673 -33.49 -3.15 3.30
C ALA A 673 -34.40 -4.03 2.42
N MET A 674 -33.81 -4.96 1.66
CA MET A 674 -34.54 -5.91 0.81
C MET A 674 -35.04 -7.13 1.60
N TRP A 675 -34.59 -7.33 2.85
CA TRP A 675 -35.07 -8.43 3.66
C TRP A 675 -36.47 -8.14 4.20
N SER A 676 -37.47 -8.85 3.68
CA SER A 676 -38.83 -8.77 4.19
C SER A 676 -39.01 -9.72 5.38
N GLU A 677 -39.05 -9.16 6.60
CA GLU A 677 -39.37 -9.94 7.81
C GLU A 677 -40.78 -10.52 7.79
N ARG A 678 -41.71 -9.91 7.05
CA ARG A 678 -43.09 -10.41 6.90
C ARG A 678 -43.17 -11.71 6.10
N VAL A 679 -42.24 -11.94 5.18
CA VAL A 679 -42.26 -13.10 4.27
C VAL A 679 -41.30 -14.18 4.75
N ASN A 680 -40.13 -13.80 5.26
CA ASN A 680 -39.04 -14.74 5.61
C ASN A 680 -38.77 -14.83 7.12
N GLY A 681 -39.54 -14.13 7.95
CA GLY A 681 -39.30 -13.99 9.39
C GLY A 681 -38.05 -13.15 9.71
N PRO A 682 -37.66 -13.05 11.00
CA PRO A 682 -36.50 -12.28 11.40
C PRO A 682 -35.21 -12.90 10.85
N LYS A 683 -34.31 -12.05 10.36
CA LYS A 683 -33.05 -12.47 9.72
C LYS A 683 -32.12 -13.13 10.74
N PRO A 684 -31.69 -14.39 10.54
CA PRO A 684 -30.91 -15.14 11.53
C PRO A 684 -29.48 -14.62 11.69
N PHE A 685 -28.87 -13.97 10.70
CA PHE A 685 -27.49 -13.45 10.83
C PHE A 685 -27.34 -12.09 10.15
N PRO A 686 -27.79 -10.98 10.76
CA PRO A 686 -27.64 -9.66 10.18
C PRO A 686 -26.16 -9.30 10.09
N LYS A 687 -25.74 -8.93 8.87
CA LYS A 687 -24.33 -8.65 8.55
C LYS A 687 -23.90 -7.24 8.96
N THR A 688 -24.85 -6.37 9.33
CA THR A 688 -24.66 -4.98 9.79
C THR A 688 -23.80 -4.88 11.06
N ALA A 689 -23.91 -5.81 12.01
CA ALA A 689 -23.09 -5.83 13.22
C ALA A 689 -21.58 -6.02 12.93
N ARG A 690 -21.21 -6.68 11.82
CA ARG A 690 -19.81 -6.88 11.40
C ARG A 690 -19.16 -5.60 10.84
N LEU A 691 -19.99 -4.66 10.43
CA LEU A 691 -19.60 -3.46 9.69
C LEU A 691 -19.15 -2.35 10.65
N LEU A 692 -19.76 -2.31 11.84
CA LEU A 692 -19.51 -1.30 12.87
C LEU A 692 -18.45 -1.72 13.89
N THR A 693 -18.36 -3.01 14.25
CA THR A 693 -17.59 -3.43 15.42
C THR A 693 -16.08 -3.48 15.21
N GLY A 694 -15.60 -3.59 13.96
CA GLY A 694 -14.18 -3.43 13.58
C GLY A 694 -13.17 -4.41 14.20
N ILE A 695 -13.59 -5.16 15.21
CA ILE A 695 -12.83 -6.05 16.05
C ILE A 695 -13.51 -7.41 15.90
N TYR A 696 -12.83 -8.34 15.23
CA TYR A 696 -13.31 -9.71 15.11
C TYR A 696 -13.41 -10.42 16.47
N SER A 697 -12.80 -9.87 17.53
CA SER A 697 -12.76 -10.44 18.89
C SER A 697 -13.96 -10.14 19.80
N LEU A 698 -15.02 -9.49 19.31
CA LEU A 698 -16.28 -9.30 20.06
C LEU A 698 -17.48 -9.93 19.34
N GLN A 699 -17.21 -10.83 18.40
CA GLN A 699 -18.28 -11.54 17.70
C GLN A 699 -18.57 -12.84 18.46
N PRO A 700 -19.86 -13.17 18.70
CA PRO A 700 -20.21 -14.48 19.21
C PRO A 700 -19.71 -15.58 18.26
N PRO A 701 -19.47 -16.79 18.81
CA PRO A 701 -19.05 -17.99 18.09
C PRO A 701 -19.74 -18.11 16.73
N ARG A 702 -19.02 -18.56 15.71
CA ARG A 702 -19.68 -19.03 14.49
C ARG A 702 -19.37 -20.49 14.29
N PRO A 703 -20.35 -21.31 13.92
CA PRO A 703 -20.09 -22.42 13.03
C PRO A 703 -19.63 -21.81 11.71
N ARG A 704 -18.34 -21.99 11.43
CA ARG A 704 -17.71 -21.57 10.19
C ARG A 704 -18.46 -22.20 9.02
N THR A 705 -18.95 -21.36 8.10
CA THR A 705 -19.56 -21.84 6.84
C THR A 705 -18.54 -22.57 5.97
N TYR A 706 -17.25 -22.29 6.19
CA TYR A 706 -16.12 -22.92 5.56
C TYR A 706 -15.14 -23.37 6.63
N THR A 707 -15.12 -24.67 6.89
CA THR A 707 -14.03 -25.30 7.63
C THR A 707 -13.03 -25.84 6.63
N ARG A 708 -11.76 -25.93 7.05
CA ARG A 708 -10.75 -26.65 6.27
C ARG A 708 -11.22 -28.07 5.93
N PHE A 709 -11.92 -28.73 6.86
CA PHE A 709 -12.45 -30.09 6.69
C PHE A 709 -13.51 -30.18 5.60
N GLY A 710 -14.44 -29.23 5.53
CA GLY A 710 -15.44 -29.18 4.46
C GLY A 710 -14.80 -29.01 3.08
N ASN A 711 -13.87 -28.08 2.94
CA ASN A 711 -13.16 -27.85 1.67
C ASN A 711 -12.38 -29.10 1.24
N GLU A 712 -11.69 -29.75 2.17
CA GLU A 712 -10.94 -30.97 1.90
C GLU A 712 -11.84 -32.16 1.56
N PHE A 713 -12.96 -32.31 2.27
CA PHE A 713 -13.96 -33.35 1.99
C PHE A 713 -14.46 -33.25 0.56
N TYR A 714 -14.91 -32.06 0.14
CA TYR A 714 -15.42 -31.85 -1.20
C TYR A 714 -14.33 -32.04 -2.26
N ALA A 715 -13.11 -31.57 -2.01
CA ALA A 715 -11.99 -31.81 -2.94
C ALA A 715 -11.71 -33.31 -3.16
N ILE A 716 -11.78 -34.14 -2.12
CA ILE A 716 -11.61 -35.60 -2.27
C ILE A 716 -12.86 -36.25 -2.88
N SER A 717 -14.06 -35.77 -2.52
CA SER A 717 -15.33 -36.25 -3.07
C SER A 717 -15.39 -36.05 -4.59
N ASP A 718 -15.04 -34.87 -5.09
CA ASP A 718 -15.09 -34.56 -6.51
C ASP A 718 -13.93 -35.17 -7.28
N TRP A 719 -12.78 -35.40 -6.64
CA TRP A 719 -11.74 -36.29 -7.18
C TRP A 719 -12.31 -37.69 -7.43
N ALA A 720 -12.95 -38.30 -6.43
CA ALA A 720 -13.52 -39.65 -6.57
C ALA A 720 -14.64 -39.71 -7.63
N GLU A 721 -15.50 -38.69 -7.69
CA GLU A 721 -16.57 -38.59 -8.69
C GLU A 721 -16.01 -38.37 -10.10
N GLY A 722 -14.95 -37.56 -10.25
CA GLY A 722 -14.28 -37.31 -11.53
C GLY A 722 -13.65 -38.58 -12.11
N TYR A 723 -12.97 -39.38 -11.28
CA TYR A 723 -12.45 -40.68 -11.70
C TYR A 723 -13.57 -41.69 -11.98
N ALA A 724 -14.65 -41.67 -11.21
CA ALA A 724 -15.79 -42.55 -11.51
C ALA A 724 -16.41 -42.23 -12.88
N ARG A 725 -16.49 -40.95 -13.27
CA ARG A 725 -16.95 -40.51 -14.61
C ARG A 725 -16.03 -40.94 -15.74
N SER A 726 -14.72 -41.08 -15.50
CA SER A 726 -13.78 -41.62 -16.51
C SER A 726 -13.90 -43.15 -16.71
N GLY A 727 -14.83 -43.79 -15.99
CA GLY A 727 -15.10 -45.22 -16.07
C GLY A 727 -14.41 -46.03 -14.96
N ALA A 728 -13.75 -45.39 -13.99
CA ALA A 728 -13.02 -46.08 -12.93
C ALA A 728 -13.90 -46.93 -11.99
N CYS A 729 -15.22 -46.74 -12.06
CA CYS A 729 -16.20 -47.50 -11.29
C CYS A 729 -17.19 -48.31 -12.14
N SER A 730 -16.91 -48.47 -13.44
CA SER A 730 -17.77 -49.24 -14.33
C SER A 730 -17.60 -50.74 -14.10
N ALA A 731 -18.71 -51.45 -13.86
CA ALA A 731 -18.73 -52.90 -13.71
C ALA A 731 -18.38 -53.66 -15.01
N SER A 732 -18.58 -53.01 -16.16
CA SER A 732 -18.34 -53.59 -17.50
C SER A 732 -16.85 -53.73 -17.85
N ASN A 733 -15.96 -53.02 -17.17
CA ASN A 733 -14.55 -52.95 -17.55
C ASN A 733 -13.64 -53.21 -16.34
N ARG A 734 -13.41 -54.51 -16.02
CA ARG A 734 -12.63 -54.95 -14.85
C ARG A 734 -11.21 -54.37 -14.81
N SER A 735 -10.61 -54.06 -15.95
CA SER A 735 -9.26 -53.47 -16.05
C SER A 735 -9.18 -52.00 -15.63
N ARG A 736 -10.30 -51.27 -15.65
CA ARG A 736 -10.39 -49.87 -15.20
C ARG A 736 -11.00 -49.72 -13.83
N ARG A 737 -11.50 -50.80 -13.21
CA ARG A 737 -12.17 -50.73 -11.91
C ARG A 737 -11.15 -50.44 -10.82
N VAL A 738 -11.30 -49.30 -10.16
CA VAL A 738 -10.44 -48.85 -9.06
C VAL A 738 -11.22 -48.94 -7.74
N PRO A 739 -11.02 -50.00 -6.94
CA PRO A 739 -11.81 -50.23 -5.73
C PRO A 739 -11.70 -49.08 -4.71
N ALA A 740 -10.53 -48.45 -4.62
CA ALA A 740 -10.29 -47.32 -3.71
C ALA A 740 -11.13 -46.10 -4.08
N VAL A 741 -11.14 -45.71 -5.35
CA VAL A 741 -11.98 -44.63 -5.90
C VAL A 741 -13.46 -44.93 -5.71
N CYS A 742 -13.91 -46.15 -5.99
CA CYS A 742 -15.34 -46.47 -5.87
C CYS A 742 -15.80 -46.51 -4.42
N ARG A 743 -14.97 -47.00 -3.50
CA ARG A 743 -15.24 -46.92 -2.07
C ARG A 743 -15.26 -45.47 -1.59
N ALA A 744 -14.30 -44.64 -2.02
CA ALA A 744 -14.27 -43.22 -1.70
C ALA A 744 -15.52 -42.49 -2.21
N ARG A 745 -15.97 -42.79 -3.43
CA ARG A 745 -17.20 -42.26 -4.01
C ARG A 745 -18.43 -42.64 -3.18
N THR A 746 -18.58 -43.91 -2.80
CA THR A 746 -19.73 -44.37 -2.01
C THR A 746 -19.77 -43.72 -0.64
N VAL A 747 -18.62 -43.71 0.04
CA VAL A 747 -18.45 -43.12 1.38
C VAL A 747 -18.71 -41.61 1.35
N ALA A 748 -18.09 -40.88 0.41
CA ALA A 748 -18.31 -39.45 0.25
C ALA A 748 -19.75 -39.13 -0.20
N GLY A 749 -20.34 -39.98 -1.06
CA GLY A 749 -21.70 -39.81 -1.56
C GLY A 749 -22.75 -39.89 -0.45
N ARG A 750 -22.58 -40.80 0.54
CA ARG A 750 -23.48 -40.90 1.69
C ARG A 750 -23.46 -39.61 2.52
N VAL A 751 -22.27 -39.17 2.95
CA VAL A 751 -22.10 -37.96 3.77
C VAL A 751 -22.56 -36.71 3.01
N ARG A 752 -22.35 -36.65 1.68
CA ARG A 752 -22.84 -35.55 0.84
C ARG A 752 -24.36 -35.47 0.82
N ARG A 753 -25.08 -36.60 0.77
CA ARG A 753 -26.55 -36.62 0.82
C ARG A 753 -27.05 -36.16 2.18
N GLU A 754 -26.48 -36.68 3.26
CA GLU A 754 -26.80 -36.28 4.63
C GLU A 754 -26.56 -34.78 4.85
N ALA A 755 -25.40 -34.26 4.41
CA ALA A 755 -25.11 -32.84 4.48
C ALA A 755 -26.05 -31.99 3.62
N THR A 756 -26.58 -32.52 2.51
CA THR A 756 -27.58 -31.83 1.67
C THR A 756 -28.92 -31.76 2.38
N GLU A 757 -29.33 -32.83 3.04
CA GLU A 757 -30.58 -32.87 3.80
C GLU A 757 -30.54 -31.93 5.01
N LEU A 758 -29.44 -31.94 5.77
CA LEU A 758 -29.24 -31.01 6.88
C LEU A 758 -29.21 -29.54 6.43
N ARG A 759 -28.71 -29.27 5.21
CA ARG A 759 -28.77 -27.92 4.62
C ARG A 759 -30.19 -27.51 4.26
N ARG A 760 -30.98 -28.44 3.70
CA ARG A 760 -32.39 -28.22 3.38
C ARG A 760 -33.20 -27.90 4.63
N GLN A 761 -33.03 -28.70 5.69
CA GLN A 761 -33.60 -28.40 7.01
C GLN A 761 -33.18 -27.01 7.51
N GLY A 762 -31.91 -26.65 7.33
CA GLY A 762 -31.43 -25.31 7.65
C GLY A 762 -32.11 -24.20 6.85
N ASP A 763 -32.44 -24.43 5.58
CA ASP A 763 -33.15 -23.44 4.76
C ASP A 763 -34.61 -23.30 5.21
N ASP A 764 -35.28 -24.39 5.59
CA ASP A 764 -36.63 -24.36 6.16
C ASP A 764 -36.65 -23.52 7.47
N ILE A 765 -35.65 -23.71 8.35
CA ILE A 765 -35.49 -22.93 9.59
C ILE A 765 -35.25 -21.45 9.31
N ARG A 766 -34.53 -21.12 8.22
CA ARG A 766 -34.30 -19.71 7.84
C ARG A 766 -35.59 -19.01 7.46
N THR A 767 -36.42 -19.68 6.66
CA THR A 767 -37.67 -19.13 6.13
C THR A 767 -38.83 -19.20 7.11
N ASP A 768 -38.68 -19.91 8.23
CA ASP A 768 -39.71 -20.02 9.26
C ASP A 768 -40.05 -18.64 9.88
N ILE A 769 -41.28 -18.19 9.66
CA ILE A 769 -41.81 -16.91 10.14
C ILE A 769 -42.07 -16.88 11.66
N PHE A 770 -42.28 -18.04 12.29
CA PHE A 770 -42.69 -18.12 13.70
C PHE A 770 -41.51 -18.20 14.66
N ARG A 771 -40.30 -18.47 14.16
CA ARG A 771 -39.11 -18.60 15.01
C ARG A 771 -38.44 -17.27 15.29
N SER A 772 -38.11 -17.06 16.57
CA SER A 772 -37.28 -15.92 16.99
C SER A 772 -35.88 -16.02 16.39
N ARG A 773 -35.23 -14.86 16.21
CA ARG A 773 -33.88 -14.78 15.65
C ARG A 773 -32.85 -15.64 16.39
N ARG A 774 -32.85 -15.61 17.72
CA ARG A 774 -31.90 -16.39 18.54
C ARG A 774 -32.15 -17.90 18.44
N ALA A 775 -33.41 -18.32 18.29
CA ALA A 775 -33.75 -19.72 18.08
C ALA A 775 -33.22 -20.20 16.71
N LYS A 776 -33.46 -19.41 15.65
CA LYS A 776 -32.90 -19.70 14.32
C LYS A 776 -31.37 -19.76 14.34
N GLU A 777 -30.71 -18.82 15.03
CA GLU A 777 -29.25 -18.82 15.20
C GLU A 777 -28.80 -20.17 15.78
N ARG A 778 -29.26 -20.54 16.99
CA ARG A 778 -28.83 -21.78 17.67
C ARG A 778 -29.10 -23.05 16.87
N GLU A 779 -30.29 -23.19 16.29
CA GLU A 779 -30.64 -24.41 15.56
C GLU A 779 -29.83 -24.56 14.26
N LEU A 780 -29.59 -23.45 13.55
CA LEU A 780 -28.69 -23.44 12.42
C LEU A 780 -27.26 -23.80 12.83
N GLU A 781 -26.81 -23.36 14.00
CA GLU A 781 -25.49 -23.70 14.52
C GLU A 781 -25.32 -25.21 14.73
N VAL A 782 -26.29 -25.85 15.35
CA VAL A 782 -26.31 -27.30 15.56
C VAL A 782 -26.25 -28.06 14.24
N LEU A 783 -27.07 -27.68 13.24
CA LEU A 783 -27.05 -28.33 11.93
C LEU A 783 -25.70 -28.20 11.23
N TYR A 784 -25.04 -27.04 11.34
CA TYR A 784 -23.72 -26.85 10.76
C TYR A 784 -22.63 -27.64 11.46
N GLU A 785 -22.71 -27.76 12.77
CA GLU A 785 -21.80 -28.61 13.53
C GLU A 785 -21.96 -30.08 13.17
N GLN A 786 -23.19 -30.56 12.98
CA GLN A 786 -23.47 -31.92 12.51
C GLN A 786 -22.89 -32.18 11.11
N ILE A 787 -23.07 -31.24 10.18
CA ILE A 787 -22.48 -31.32 8.83
C ILE A 787 -20.95 -31.43 8.91
N ASP A 788 -20.31 -30.57 9.70
CA ASP A 788 -18.85 -30.56 9.84
C ASP A 788 -18.32 -31.81 10.56
N ALA A 789 -19.04 -32.29 11.58
CA ALA A 789 -18.74 -33.53 12.27
C ALA A 789 -18.80 -34.74 11.31
N GLY A 790 -19.80 -34.79 10.44
CA GLY A 790 -19.91 -35.82 9.39
C GLY A 790 -18.71 -35.80 8.43
N PHE A 791 -18.27 -34.62 7.99
CA PHE A 791 -17.06 -34.51 7.16
C PHE A 791 -15.81 -35.00 7.90
N ARG A 792 -15.63 -34.60 9.16
CA ARG A 792 -14.46 -34.98 9.98
C ARG A 792 -14.39 -36.48 10.22
N LEU A 793 -15.52 -37.13 10.48
CA LEU A 793 -15.59 -38.56 10.75
C LEU A 793 -15.02 -39.38 9.58
N VAL A 794 -15.31 -38.94 8.36
CA VAL A 794 -15.04 -39.69 7.13
C VAL A 794 -13.74 -39.27 6.44
N LEU A 795 -13.23 -38.08 6.73
CA LEU A 795 -11.99 -37.56 6.15
C LEU A 795 -10.77 -38.50 6.28
N PRO A 796 -10.49 -39.13 7.45
CA PRO A 796 -9.35 -40.04 7.58
C PRO A 796 -9.42 -41.23 6.62
N GLU A 797 -10.59 -41.85 6.47
CA GLU A 797 -10.81 -42.94 5.51
C GLU A 797 -10.62 -42.46 4.08
N LEU A 798 -11.20 -41.31 3.72
CA LEU A 798 -11.05 -40.72 2.38
C LEU A 798 -9.59 -40.36 2.05
N ARG A 799 -8.83 -39.85 3.01
CA ARG A 799 -7.39 -39.58 2.86
C ARG A 799 -6.60 -40.86 2.62
N ALA A 800 -6.92 -41.94 3.35
CA ALA A 800 -6.27 -43.23 3.17
C ALA A 800 -6.58 -43.84 1.79
N LEU A 801 -7.84 -43.78 1.36
CA LEU A 801 -8.27 -44.25 0.03
C LEU A 801 -7.60 -43.47 -1.10
N ARG A 802 -7.50 -42.14 -0.96
CA ARG A 802 -6.82 -41.29 -1.93
C ARG A 802 -5.31 -41.59 -2.01
N ARG A 803 -4.65 -41.83 -0.87
CA ARG A 803 -3.21 -42.18 -0.84
C ARG A 803 -2.93 -43.53 -1.53
N ARG A 804 -3.74 -44.55 -1.24
CA ARG A 804 -3.63 -45.87 -1.88
C ARG A 804 -3.72 -45.80 -3.40
N GLU A 805 -4.51 -44.86 -3.94
CA GLU A 805 -4.58 -44.68 -5.38
C GLU A 805 -3.29 -44.12 -5.98
N PHE A 806 -2.66 -43.13 -5.34
CA PHE A 806 -1.38 -42.61 -5.82
C PHE A 806 -0.27 -43.67 -5.74
N GLU A 807 -0.29 -44.53 -4.72
CA GLU A 807 0.61 -45.68 -4.62
C GLU A 807 0.38 -46.74 -5.72
N LEU A 808 -0.87 -46.92 -6.17
CA LEU A 808 -1.22 -47.83 -7.27
C LEU A 808 -0.86 -47.25 -8.65
N VAL A 809 -0.88 -45.93 -8.81
CA VAL A 809 -0.50 -45.23 -10.05
C VAL A 809 1.02 -45.16 -10.22
N ASP A 810 1.78 -45.08 -9.12
CA ASP A 810 3.26 -45.03 -9.13
C ASP A 810 3.94 -46.41 -9.02
N ALA A 811 3.18 -47.51 -8.85
CA ALA A 811 3.73 -48.85 -8.90
C ALA A 811 4.20 -49.18 -10.33
N PRO A 812 5.45 -49.62 -10.55
CA PRO A 812 5.89 -50.03 -11.88
C PRO A 812 5.02 -51.19 -12.31
N THR A 813 4.24 -50.99 -13.38
CA THR A 813 3.41 -52.04 -13.97
C THR A 813 4.32 -53.18 -14.39
N GLY A 814 4.35 -54.25 -13.59
CA GLY A 814 4.99 -55.51 -13.94
C GLY A 814 4.27 -56.11 -15.14
N VAL A 815 4.73 -55.79 -16.34
CA VAL A 815 4.37 -56.51 -17.55
C VAL A 815 5.13 -57.84 -17.50
N SER A 816 4.40 -58.93 -17.32
CA SER A 816 4.93 -60.28 -17.48
C SER A 816 5.57 -60.40 -18.87
N SER A 817 6.85 -60.68 -18.87
CA SER A 817 7.61 -61.10 -20.04
C SER A 817 7.11 -62.48 -20.50
N ASP A 818 6.15 -62.53 -21.42
CA ASP A 818 6.15 -63.59 -22.43
C ASP A 818 5.19 -63.31 -23.59
N ARG A 819 5.77 -62.87 -24.72
CA ARG A 819 5.49 -63.34 -26.08
C ARG A 819 6.29 -62.53 -27.08
N ARG A 820 7.29 -63.19 -27.65
CA ARG A 820 8.07 -62.74 -28.81
C ARG A 820 7.15 -62.23 -29.93
N THR A 821 7.31 -60.96 -30.31
CA THR A 821 7.01 -60.49 -31.66
C THR A 821 8.18 -59.64 -32.16
N ARG A 822 8.72 -60.02 -33.32
CA ARG A 822 9.91 -59.42 -33.97
C ARG A 822 9.69 -57.93 -34.27
N PRO A 823 10.74 -57.09 -34.23
CA PRO A 823 10.62 -55.70 -34.65
C PRO A 823 10.59 -55.59 -36.18
N THR A 824 9.51 -55.03 -36.73
CA THR A 824 9.47 -54.55 -38.12
C THR A 824 10.32 -53.27 -38.24
N ARG A 825 11.29 -53.30 -39.17
CA ARG A 825 12.18 -52.18 -39.53
C ARG A 825 11.40 -50.90 -39.90
N PRO A 826 11.90 -49.70 -39.56
CA PRO A 826 11.33 -48.45 -40.03
C PRO A 826 11.69 -48.19 -41.50
N ARG A 827 10.69 -47.88 -42.34
CA ARG A 827 10.89 -47.37 -43.71
C ARG A 827 11.49 -45.96 -43.65
N ARG A 828 12.59 -45.74 -44.40
CA ARG A 828 13.26 -44.44 -44.59
C ARG A 828 12.36 -43.44 -45.36
N PRO A 829 12.49 -42.12 -45.11
CA PRO A 829 11.83 -41.10 -45.91
C PRO A 829 12.57 -40.87 -47.25
N VAL A 830 11.81 -40.80 -48.34
CA VAL A 830 12.31 -40.49 -49.69
C VAL A 830 12.45 -38.96 -49.84
N ARG A 831 13.63 -38.48 -50.24
CA ARG A 831 13.89 -37.08 -50.64
C ARG A 831 13.27 -36.78 -52.01
N PRO A 832 12.79 -35.56 -52.28
CA PRO A 832 12.40 -35.17 -53.62
C PRO A 832 13.65 -34.84 -54.45
N ARG A 833 13.75 -35.42 -55.65
CA ARG A 833 14.69 -34.96 -56.69
C ARG A 833 13.95 -33.98 -57.60
N ARG A 834 14.51 -32.78 -57.70
CA ARG A 834 14.26 -31.83 -58.80
C ARG A 834 14.60 -32.50 -60.14
N ARG A 835 13.67 -32.45 -61.08
CA ARG A 835 13.84 -31.80 -62.39
C ARG A 835 12.50 -31.20 -62.80
#